data_AF-A0A8C0WFG2-F1
#
_entry.id   AF-A0A8C0WFG2-F1
#
_cell.length_a   1.000
_cell.length_b   1.000
_cell.length_c   1.000
_cell.angle_alpha   90.00
_cell.angle_beta   90.00
_cell.angle_gamma   90.00
#
_symmetry.space_group_name_H-M   'P 1'
#
loop_
_entity.id
_entity.type
_entity.pdbx_description
1 polymer ?
#
loop_
_entity_poly.entity_id
_entity_poly.type
_entity_poly.pdbx_seq_one_letter_code
_entity_poly.pdbx_strand_id
1 'polypeptide(L)'
;MGALALLGLPLLLPLLTVLLGQPLGVLAQSQVCSVNQTIFQFEENTIITGPLAVISVPEGQEVILGSSSTPSAFQIQNDQLFLIATLDYEETQILQAYLECKRGTTVVTQLRVLVSVLDVNDNAPEFSFTIKEQEVPEDTKVNSVVIPEEDLKATDRDKDDILIYTLQEVTPGASSFFSLEGANRPALRLDQSLDFYKMQTMTFQLLVRDTWDENKVPSHTTNATLVLKVLPADLRPPWFLPCTYSDGYVCLQAQYYGAIPTGYTLPSPLILRPGPIYAVDGDEGINQRIIYSIIGGNQDNTFVIDADSGNLTMAKIVPSAMTFLLLIRGEQADLARYSVTQVTVEARAATGEPPRFSQSLYRGTVVIGSGVGVAVKDATAPSQPLRIWAQDSEFPVFNSAITYRITNCSEFQMNGEFVLTAVALEQEGVFYAEVEAQNTVTSGTATTVAEIRVSELDPPSTEDSPGVEPSGGQHFSIVDMAVLGGVLGALLLLTLIALAVLIYKHYGHRLNCCSGKAGKPQPGGFDNQAFLADDEVKWKPTPTPTPSPRPDPPRRRRRAPPDPARPGPEPLRRASEAPAAARAGDSPSAVRSILTKERRPEGGYKAVWFGEDIGAEADVVVLNTPNADADGARDSGSEGSGDEDSGQARGGDSTDI
;
A
#
# COMPACT_ATOMS: atom_id res chain seq x y z
N MET A 1 10.08 56.90 25.28
CA MET A 1 10.16 57.59 26.59
C MET A 1 11.60 57.49 27.11
N GLY A 2 12.23 58.65 27.40
CA GLY A 2 13.52 58.86 28.12
C GLY A 2 14.79 58.42 27.38
N ALA A 3 15.75 59.23 26.88
CA ALA A 3 16.32 60.56 27.15
C ALA A 3 17.41 60.66 28.24
N LEU A 4 18.67 60.94 27.82
CA LEU A 4 19.76 61.75 28.43
C LEU A 4 21.03 61.58 27.55
N ALA A 5 21.43 62.49 26.62
CA ALA A 5 22.10 63.81 26.76
C ALA A 5 23.50 63.72 27.41
N LEU A 6 24.61 64.38 27.01
CA LEU A 6 25.03 65.32 25.95
C LEU A 6 26.56 65.60 26.14
N LEU A 7 27.18 66.36 25.21
CA LEU A 7 28.52 67.03 25.20
C LEU A 7 29.53 66.36 24.23
N GLY A 8 30.19 67.01 23.28
CA GLY A 8 30.28 68.39 22.81
C GLY A 8 31.45 68.50 21.79
N LEU A 9 31.25 69.21 20.67
CA LEU A 9 32.16 69.56 19.54
C LEU A 9 33.39 70.43 19.98
N PRO A 10 34.39 70.86 19.13
CA PRO A 10 34.40 71.02 17.64
C PRO A 10 35.73 70.75 16.86
N LEU A 11 35.64 70.93 15.52
CA LEU A 11 36.69 71.05 14.49
C LEU A 11 37.63 72.28 14.66
N LEU A 12 38.90 72.20 14.19
CA LEU A 12 39.50 73.03 13.11
C LEU A 12 41.02 72.78 12.88
N LEU A 13 41.38 72.68 11.59
CA LEU A 13 42.66 72.72 10.82
C LEU A 13 43.89 73.48 11.42
N PRO A 14 45.16 73.20 11.01
CA PRO A 14 45.65 73.68 9.70
C PRO A 14 46.72 72.87 8.93
N LEU A 15 46.84 73.31 7.68
CA LEU A 15 47.82 73.08 6.61
C LEU A 15 49.25 73.50 7.01
N LEU A 16 50.30 72.77 6.59
CA LEU A 16 51.61 73.37 6.27
C LEU A 16 52.43 72.53 5.26
N THR A 17 53.01 73.26 4.32
CA THR A 17 53.78 72.86 3.14
C THR A 17 55.26 72.55 3.39
N VAL A 18 55.78 71.57 2.63
CA VAL A 18 57.10 71.45 1.96
C VAL A 18 58.32 72.23 2.52
N LEU A 19 59.40 71.50 2.86
CA LEU A 19 60.77 71.94 2.54
C LEU A 19 61.75 70.75 2.44
N LEU A 20 62.52 70.74 1.35
CA LEU A 20 63.59 69.80 1.02
C LEU A 20 64.72 69.78 2.06
N GLY A 21 65.30 68.59 2.26
CA GLY A 21 66.60 68.42 2.89
C GLY A 21 67.03 66.95 2.95
N GLN A 22 67.69 66.44 1.90
CA GLN A 22 68.68 65.37 2.09
C GLN A 22 70.02 66.03 2.46
N PRO A 23 70.87 65.37 3.28
CA PRO A 23 71.79 64.41 2.69
C PRO A 23 71.93 63.09 3.47
N LEU A 24 72.09 62.02 2.67
CA LEU A 24 72.96 60.85 2.89
C LEU A 24 72.99 60.24 4.30
N GLY A 25 72.01 59.38 4.56
CA GLY A 25 72.16 58.30 5.52
C GLY A 25 72.98 57.17 4.89
N VAL A 26 74.14 56.89 5.46
CA VAL A 26 74.93 55.68 5.18
C VAL A 26 74.06 54.47 5.50
N LEU A 27 73.72 53.68 4.48
CA LEU A 27 73.07 52.38 4.66
C LEU A 27 74.04 51.45 5.37
N ALA A 28 73.74 51.06 6.61
CA ALA A 28 74.37 49.91 7.22
C ALA A 28 74.03 48.68 6.35
N GLN A 29 75.03 48.06 5.71
CA GLN A 29 74.85 46.80 4.99
C GLN A 29 74.40 45.73 5.99
N SER A 30 73.19 45.17 5.79
CA SER A 30 72.72 44.02 6.56
C SER A 30 73.66 42.84 6.32
N GLN A 31 74.21 42.25 7.39
CA GLN A 31 75.15 41.12 7.30
C GLN A 31 74.47 39.76 7.01
N VAL A 32 73.14 39.76 6.96
CA VAL A 32 72.27 38.58 6.94
C VAL A 32 71.32 38.71 5.74
N CYS A 33 71.02 37.60 5.06
CA CYS A 33 70.00 37.60 4.02
C CYS A 33 68.64 37.96 4.57
N SER A 34 67.86 38.71 3.81
CA SER A 34 66.48 39.04 4.14
C SER A 34 65.60 39.02 2.90
N VAL A 35 64.29 38.84 3.11
CA VAL A 35 63.28 38.91 2.05
C VAL A 35 62.27 39.98 2.44
N ASN A 36 61.77 40.73 1.46
CA ASN A 36 60.80 41.80 1.69
C ASN A 36 59.45 41.30 2.27
N GLN A 37 59.03 40.09 1.93
CA GLN A 37 57.80 39.48 2.40
C GLN A 37 57.93 37.95 2.42
N THR A 38 57.41 37.31 3.47
CA THR A 38 57.55 35.87 3.70
C THR A 38 56.24 35.10 3.60
N ILE A 39 55.09 35.78 3.48
CA ILE A 39 53.78 35.15 3.39
C ILE A 39 53.01 35.80 2.24
N PHE A 40 52.52 34.99 1.33
CA PHE A 40 51.69 35.39 0.21
C PHE A 40 50.39 34.56 0.21
N GLN A 41 49.32 35.17 -0.28
CA GLN A 41 48.04 34.51 -0.48
C GLN A 41 47.58 34.80 -1.89
N PHE A 42 47.21 33.77 -2.63
CA PHE A 42 46.68 33.87 -3.98
C PHE A 42 45.49 32.94 -4.13
N GLU A 43 44.47 33.40 -4.84
CA GLU A 43 43.42 32.53 -5.36
C GLU A 43 44.04 31.49 -6.29
N GLU A 44 43.53 30.27 -6.25
CA GLU A 44 43.88 29.26 -7.23
C GLU A 44 43.50 29.69 -8.66
N ASN A 45 43.96 28.93 -9.65
CA ASN A 45 43.77 29.26 -11.07
C ASN A 45 44.33 30.64 -11.50
N THR A 46 45.03 31.35 -10.59
CA THR A 46 45.64 32.66 -10.85
C THR A 46 47.01 32.50 -11.50
N ILE A 47 47.22 33.16 -12.64
CA ILE A 47 48.51 33.19 -13.33
C ILE A 47 49.38 34.31 -12.76
N ILE A 48 50.46 33.95 -12.07
CA ILE A 48 51.43 34.91 -11.52
C ILE A 48 52.55 35.14 -12.52
N THR A 49 52.65 36.37 -13.04
CA THR A 49 53.59 36.73 -14.13
C THR A 49 54.82 37.51 -13.67
N GLY A 50 54.98 37.75 -12.36
CA GLY A 50 56.07 38.55 -11.79
C GLY A 50 56.80 37.88 -10.62
N PRO A 51 57.87 38.51 -10.10
CA PRO A 51 58.58 38.00 -8.92
C PRO A 51 57.69 38.11 -7.69
N LEU A 52 57.62 37.03 -6.90
CA LEU A 52 56.93 37.02 -5.60
C LEU A 52 57.65 37.94 -4.61
N ALA A 53 58.97 37.80 -4.51
CA ALA A 53 59.74 38.45 -3.46
C ALA A 53 61.13 38.82 -3.95
N VAL A 54 61.66 39.93 -3.44
CA VAL A 54 63.04 40.35 -3.69
C VAL A 54 63.89 39.90 -2.51
N ILE A 55 64.96 39.16 -2.80
CA ILE A 55 65.90 38.61 -1.82
C ILE A 55 67.06 39.59 -1.72
N SER A 56 67.29 40.14 -0.53
CA SER A 56 68.47 40.96 -0.24
C SER A 56 69.61 40.04 0.16
N VAL A 57 70.56 39.82 -0.75
CA VAL A 57 71.72 38.95 -0.54
C VAL A 57 72.97 39.83 -0.26
N PRO A 58 73.59 39.73 0.93
CA PRO A 58 74.81 40.48 1.24
C PRO A 58 76.00 40.03 0.39
N GLU A 59 76.97 40.93 0.20
CA GLU A 59 78.17 40.65 -0.61
C GLU A 59 78.93 39.40 -0.12
N GLY A 60 79.28 38.50 -1.06
CA GLY A 60 79.95 37.22 -0.77
C GLY A 60 79.03 36.08 -0.30
N GLN A 61 77.71 36.23 -0.41
CA GLN A 61 76.73 35.15 -0.20
C GLN A 61 76.00 34.80 -1.50
N GLU A 62 75.54 33.55 -1.62
CA GLU A 62 74.64 33.09 -2.68
C GLU A 62 73.35 32.54 -2.06
N VAL A 63 72.21 32.67 -2.74
CA VAL A 63 70.93 32.10 -2.29
C VAL A 63 70.54 30.92 -3.18
N ILE A 64 70.14 29.82 -2.56
CA ILE A 64 69.61 28.65 -3.25
C ILE A 64 68.28 28.19 -2.63
N LEU A 65 67.51 27.41 -3.38
CA LEU A 65 66.35 26.68 -2.85
C LEU A 65 66.83 25.44 -2.10
N GLY A 66 66.48 25.34 -0.82
CA GLY A 66 66.74 24.18 0.02
C GLY A 66 65.88 22.98 -0.39
N SER A 67 66.35 21.78 -0.06
CA SER A 67 65.70 20.51 -0.45
C SER A 67 64.31 20.30 0.16
N SER A 68 63.96 21.05 1.20
CA SER A 68 62.63 21.04 1.81
C SER A 68 61.61 21.95 1.10
N SER A 69 62.02 22.65 0.04
CA SER A 69 61.10 23.47 -0.76
C SER A 69 60.12 22.61 -1.54
N THR A 70 58.92 23.12 -1.81
CA THR A 70 57.96 22.43 -2.65
C THR A 70 58.58 22.16 -4.02
N PRO A 71 58.65 20.89 -4.48
CA PRO A 71 59.33 20.53 -5.72
C PRO A 71 58.74 21.29 -6.92
N SER A 72 59.62 21.81 -7.78
CA SER A 72 59.25 22.49 -9.03
C SER A 72 58.30 23.69 -8.90
N ALA A 73 58.03 24.19 -7.69
CA ALA A 73 57.09 25.28 -7.49
C ALA A 73 57.74 26.67 -7.57
N PHE A 74 59.02 26.76 -7.21
CA PHE A 74 59.74 28.04 -7.10
C PHE A 74 61.00 28.06 -7.96
N GLN A 75 61.34 29.24 -8.44
CA GLN A 75 62.60 29.49 -9.14
C GLN A 75 63.23 30.78 -8.64
N ILE A 76 64.55 30.80 -8.48
CA ILE A 76 65.29 32.02 -8.15
C ILE A 76 65.97 32.51 -9.44
N GLN A 77 65.75 33.77 -9.80
CA GLN A 77 66.44 34.44 -10.90
C GLN A 77 66.85 35.85 -10.46
N ASN A 78 68.15 36.20 -10.58
CA ASN A 78 68.68 37.53 -10.24
C ASN A 78 68.24 38.03 -8.85
N ASP A 79 68.43 37.21 -7.81
CA ASP A 79 68.02 37.49 -6.43
C ASP A 79 66.51 37.79 -6.25
N GLN A 80 65.68 37.33 -7.19
CA GLN A 80 64.22 37.38 -7.10
C GLN A 80 63.64 35.97 -7.07
N LEU A 81 62.65 35.76 -6.21
CA LEU A 81 61.90 34.51 -6.11
C LEU A 81 60.67 34.58 -7.03
N PHE A 82 60.52 33.60 -7.90
CA PHE A 82 59.36 33.42 -8.79
C PHE A 82 58.57 32.18 -8.39
N LEU A 83 57.25 32.25 -8.55
CA LEU A 83 56.37 31.09 -8.51
C LEU A 83 56.15 30.58 -9.94
N ILE A 84 56.41 29.30 -10.17
CA ILE A 84 56.25 28.65 -11.48
C ILE A 84 55.26 27.47 -11.43
N ALA A 85 54.77 27.11 -10.24
CA ALA A 85 53.66 26.16 -10.10
C ALA A 85 52.33 26.80 -10.47
N THR A 86 51.43 25.99 -11.02
CA THR A 86 50.00 26.28 -11.06
C THR A 86 49.43 26.13 -9.65
N LEU A 87 48.51 27.02 -9.30
CA LEU A 87 47.83 27.00 -8.02
C LEU A 87 46.50 26.26 -8.21
N ASP A 88 46.34 25.17 -7.48
CA ASP A 88 45.16 24.30 -7.41
C ASP A 88 45.01 23.94 -5.91
N TYR A 89 43.90 24.36 -5.31
CA TYR A 89 43.67 24.24 -3.87
C TYR A 89 43.43 22.77 -3.48
N GLU A 90 42.71 22.02 -4.31
CA GLU A 90 42.39 20.60 -4.15
C GLU A 90 43.66 19.73 -4.20
N GLU A 91 44.66 20.16 -4.99
CA GLU A 91 45.96 19.48 -5.06
C GLU A 91 46.91 19.92 -3.94
N THR A 92 47.12 21.24 -3.73
CA THR A 92 48.08 21.75 -2.74
C THR A 92 47.72 23.11 -2.15
N GLN A 93 47.34 23.10 -0.87
CA GLN A 93 46.92 24.30 -0.13
C GLN A 93 48.06 25.25 0.29
N ILE A 94 49.29 24.73 0.46
CA ILE A 94 50.43 25.52 0.94
C ILE A 94 51.71 25.13 0.20
N LEU A 95 52.31 26.10 -0.49
CA LEU A 95 53.63 25.98 -1.11
C LEU A 95 54.68 26.67 -0.26
N GLN A 96 55.88 26.09 -0.18
CA GLN A 96 56.94 26.59 0.70
C GLN A 96 58.27 26.67 -0.04
N ALA A 97 58.91 27.83 -0.02
CA ALA A 97 60.28 28.00 -0.46
C ALA A 97 61.19 28.16 0.76
N TYR A 98 62.14 27.24 0.93
CA TYR A 98 63.20 27.37 1.90
C TYR A 98 64.40 28.01 1.20
N LEU A 99 64.67 29.28 1.50
CA LEU A 99 65.81 30.00 0.94
C LEU A 99 67.02 29.78 1.85
N GLU A 100 68.05 29.11 1.34
CA GLU A 100 69.32 28.92 2.03
C GLU A 100 70.34 29.91 1.49
N CYS A 101 70.75 30.87 2.30
CA CYS A 101 71.86 31.75 1.98
C CYS A 101 73.17 31.14 2.46
N LYS A 102 74.09 30.93 1.52
CA LYS A 102 75.38 30.27 1.76
C LYS A 102 76.53 31.23 1.55
N ARG A 103 77.54 31.10 2.40
CA ARG A 103 78.88 31.66 2.19
C ARG A 103 79.83 30.48 2.00
N GLY A 104 80.22 30.22 0.76
CA GLY A 104 80.89 28.98 0.38
C GLY A 104 79.97 27.78 0.65
N THR A 105 80.38 26.85 1.51
CA THR A 105 79.58 25.66 1.87
C THR A 105 78.72 25.84 3.12
N THR A 106 78.87 26.96 3.84
CA THR A 106 78.18 27.18 5.11
C THR A 106 76.87 27.95 4.91
N VAL A 107 75.76 27.40 5.39
CA VAL A 107 74.47 28.11 5.45
C VAL A 107 74.57 29.16 6.56
N VAL A 108 74.45 30.43 6.18
CA VAL A 108 74.52 31.60 7.08
C VAL A 108 73.12 31.94 7.58
N THR A 109 72.11 31.84 6.71
CA THR A 109 70.73 32.20 7.03
C THR A 109 69.79 31.30 6.27
N GLN A 110 68.72 30.87 6.94
CA GLN A 110 67.63 30.13 6.32
C GLN A 110 66.35 30.94 6.49
N LEU A 111 65.66 31.21 5.38
CA LEU A 111 64.40 31.92 5.34
C LEU A 111 63.33 31.01 4.78
N ARG A 112 62.09 31.19 5.23
CA ARG A 112 60.94 30.45 4.73
C ARG A 112 59.96 31.43 4.13
N VAL A 113 59.64 31.23 2.85
CA VAL A 113 58.55 31.92 2.16
C VAL A 113 57.40 30.95 2.00
N LEU A 114 56.22 31.37 2.44
CA LEU A 114 54.97 30.61 2.40
C LEU A 114 54.04 31.23 1.38
N VAL A 115 53.47 30.40 0.52
CA VAL A 115 52.37 30.78 -0.37
C VAL A 115 51.18 29.92 0.04
N SER A 116 50.13 30.58 0.54
CA SER A 116 48.85 29.95 0.81
C SER A 116 47.97 30.08 -0.43
N VAL A 117 47.40 28.97 -0.88
CA VAL A 117 46.38 28.98 -1.92
C VAL A 117 45.03 29.25 -1.27
N LEU A 118 44.25 30.15 -1.84
CA LEU A 118 42.88 30.44 -1.47
C LEU A 118 41.96 29.71 -2.45
N ASP A 119 41.08 28.90 -1.87
CA ASP A 119 40.02 28.15 -2.54
C ASP A 119 39.09 29.06 -3.34
N VAL A 120 38.78 28.64 -4.57
CA VAL A 120 37.80 29.24 -5.47
C VAL A 120 36.82 28.14 -5.86
N ASN A 121 35.53 28.45 -5.89
CA ASN A 121 34.48 27.49 -6.18
C ASN A 121 34.45 27.06 -7.66
N ASP A 122 35.34 26.14 -8.05
CA ASP A 122 35.55 25.68 -9.43
C ASP A 122 35.20 24.20 -9.64
N ASN A 123 34.92 23.44 -8.58
CA ASN A 123 34.35 22.11 -8.67
C ASN A 123 32.84 22.13 -8.50
N ALA A 124 32.16 21.19 -9.18
CA ALA A 124 30.72 21.02 -9.05
C ALA A 124 30.41 19.86 -8.09
N PRO A 125 29.31 19.93 -7.32
CA PRO A 125 28.91 18.83 -6.47
C PRO A 125 28.58 17.59 -7.31
N GLU A 126 28.88 16.40 -6.77
CA GLU A 126 28.67 15.13 -7.46
C GLU A 126 27.91 14.14 -6.57
N PHE A 127 26.87 13.52 -7.11
CA PHE A 127 26.23 12.36 -6.48
C PHE A 127 26.95 11.07 -6.89
N SER A 128 27.04 10.11 -5.97
CA SER A 128 27.55 8.76 -6.27
C SER A 128 26.57 7.90 -7.11
N PHE A 129 25.41 8.45 -7.45
CA PHE A 129 24.34 7.79 -8.21
C PHE A 129 23.60 8.79 -9.11
N THR A 130 23.04 8.30 -10.22
CA THR A 130 22.13 9.08 -11.08
C THR A 130 20.66 8.78 -10.77
N ILE A 131 20.36 7.54 -10.37
CA ILE A 131 19.02 7.08 -9.99
C ILE A 131 19.16 6.29 -8.69
N LYS A 132 18.38 6.66 -7.66
CA LYS A 132 18.23 5.90 -6.41
C LYS A 132 16.82 5.36 -6.34
N GLU A 133 16.69 4.04 -6.42
CA GLU A 133 15.41 3.37 -6.16
C GLU A 133 15.31 2.99 -4.68
N GLN A 134 14.15 3.23 -4.08
CA GLN A 134 13.86 2.85 -2.69
C GLN A 134 12.48 2.20 -2.63
N GLU A 135 12.42 1.03 -2.01
CA GLU A 135 11.15 0.37 -1.69
C GLU A 135 10.69 0.81 -0.28
N VAL A 136 9.42 1.18 -0.16
CA VAL A 136 8.85 1.70 1.09
C VAL A 136 7.51 0.98 1.35
N PRO A 137 7.42 0.11 2.37
CA PRO A 137 6.14 -0.49 2.78
C PRO A 137 5.09 0.57 3.09
N GLU A 138 3.83 0.34 2.72
CA GLU A 138 2.78 1.33 2.94
C GLU A 138 2.47 1.58 4.43
N ASP A 139 2.77 0.60 5.29
CA ASP A 139 2.65 0.68 6.75
C ASP A 139 3.85 1.36 7.43
N THR A 140 4.79 1.91 6.65
CA THR A 140 5.91 2.70 7.16
C THR A 140 5.39 3.87 8.00
N LYS A 141 5.93 4.00 9.22
CA LYS A 141 5.50 5.02 10.17
C LYS A 141 5.77 6.42 9.64
N VAL A 142 4.76 7.29 9.70
CA VAL A 142 4.92 8.71 9.41
C VAL A 142 5.98 9.33 10.34
N ASN A 143 6.77 10.24 9.79
CA ASN A 143 7.97 10.87 10.35
C ASN A 143 9.22 9.97 10.43
N SER A 144 9.21 8.76 9.86
CA SER A 144 10.44 7.96 9.75
C SER A 144 11.30 8.40 8.57
N VAL A 145 12.62 8.29 8.73
CA VAL A 145 13.59 8.42 7.63
C VAL A 145 13.52 7.17 6.75
N VAL A 146 13.19 7.36 5.48
CA VAL A 146 13.07 6.27 4.47
C VAL A 146 14.36 6.07 3.67
N ILE A 147 15.15 7.14 3.49
CA ILE A 147 16.50 7.05 2.92
C ILE A 147 17.41 7.89 3.81
N PRO A 148 18.48 7.31 4.39
CA PRO A 148 19.35 8.02 5.30
C PRO A 148 20.23 9.04 4.58
N GLU A 149 20.86 9.93 5.34
CA GLU A 149 21.61 11.06 4.81
C GLU A 149 22.80 10.63 3.95
N GLU A 150 23.57 9.64 4.42
CA GLU A 150 24.76 9.11 3.74
C GLU A 150 24.47 8.57 2.34
N ASP A 151 23.23 8.13 2.11
CA ASP A 151 22.78 7.53 0.88
C ASP A 151 22.31 8.55 -0.16
N LEU A 152 22.09 9.80 0.27
CA LEU A 152 21.65 10.92 -0.56
C LEU A 152 22.65 12.07 -0.58
N LYS A 153 23.70 12.03 0.23
CA LYS A 153 24.73 13.07 0.27
C LYS A 153 25.55 13.06 -1.03
N ALA A 154 25.68 14.25 -1.62
CA ALA A 154 26.65 14.56 -2.68
C ALA A 154 28.00 15.00 -2.07
N THR A 155 29.05 14.97 -2.87
CA THR A 155 30.38 15.43 -2.48
C THR A 155 30.82 16.59 -3.34
N ASP A 156 31.36 17.64 -2.72
CA ASP A 156 32.12 18.69 -3.38
C ASP A 156 33.62 18.56 -3.05
N ARG A 157 34.49 18.99 -3.95
CA ARG A 157 35.95 18.97 -3.74
C ARG A 157 36.46 20.28 -3.18
N ASP A 158 35.73 21.37 -3.42
CA ASP A 158 36.04 22.69 -2.89
C ASP A 158 35.98 22.67 -1.35
N LYS A 159 36.65 23.62 -0.70
CA LYS A 159 36.72 23.71 0.77
C LYS A 159 35.36 23.83 1.45
N ASP A 160 34.43 24.56 0.84
CA ASP A 160 33.10 24.87 1.37
C ASP A 160 32.08 23.77 1.00
N ASP A 161 32.22 22.55 1.56
CA ASP A 161 31.32 21.38 1.34
C ASP A 161 29.89 21.56 1.96
N ILE A 162 29.43 22.80 2.19
CA ILE A 162 28.06 23.04 2.68
C ILE A 162 27.11 23.02 1.49
N LEU A 163 26.66 21.82 1.17
CA LEU A 163 25.73 21.57 0.08
C LEU A 163 24.28 21.81 0.49
N ILE A 164 23.51 22.42 -0.43
CA ILE A 164 22.10 22.72 -0.26
C ILE A 164 21.25 21.89 -1.20
N TYR A 165 20.43 21.03 -0.62
CA TYR A 165 19.56 20.08 -1.29
C TYR A 165 18.14 20.61 -1.41
N THR A 166 17.53 20.35 -2.56
CA THR A 166 16.13 20.64 -2.85
C THR A 166 15.48 19.42 -3.47
N LEU A 167 14.34 19.00 -2.93
CA LEU A 167 13.54 17.91 -3.47
C LEU A 167 12.45 18.50 -4.38
N GLN A 168 12.57 18.24 -5.68
CA GLN A 168 11.60 18.66 -6.68
C GLN A 168 10.69 17.50 -7.07
N GLU A 169 9.39 17.78 -7.03
CA GLU A 169 8.34 16.85 -7.43
C GLU A 169 8.36 16.57 -8.93
N VAL A 170 8.32 15.28 -9.32
CA VAL A 170 8.09 14.85 -10.71
C VAL A 170 6.73 14.19 -10.85
N THR A 171 6.36 13.33 -9.90
CA THR A 171 5.01 12.73 -9.83
C THR A 171 4.05 13.70 -9.15
N PRO A 172 2.96 14.17 -9.80
CA PRO A 172 2.01 15.10 -9.20
C PRO A 172 1.31 14.55 -7.94
N GLY A 173 1.19 15.39 -6.92
CA GLY A 173 0.71 15.04 -5.58
C GLY A 173 1.76 14.38 -4.67
N ALA A 174 2.98 14.10 -5.13
CA ALA A 174 3.95 13.32 -4.34
C ALA A 174 4.67 14.15 -3.26
N SER A 175 4.78 15.47 -3.44
CA SER A 175 5.48 16.37 -2.49
C SER A 175 4.83 16.46 -1.11
N SER A 176 3.58 16.01 -0.93
CA SER A 176 2.94 15.93 0.39
C SER A 176 3.38 14.71 1.20
N PHE A 177 3.95 13.68 0.54
CA PHE A 177 4.33 12.43 1.19
C PHE A 177 5.77 12.42 1.68
N PHE A 178 6.68 13.12 1.01
CA PHE A 178 8.10 13.06 1.31
C PHE A 178 8.74 14.45 1.36
N SER A 179 9.63 14.65 2.34
CA SER A 179 10.47 15.84 2.44
C SER A 179 11.87 15.49 2.90
N LEU A 180 12.82 16.42 2.70
CA LEU A 180 14.15 16.31 3.28
C LEU A 180 14.11 16.79 4.73
N GLU A 181 14.90 16.19 5.62
CA GLU A 181 15.03 16.65 7.01
C GLU A 181 15.52 18.09 7.13
N GLY A 182 16.25 18.57 6.12
CA GLY A 182 16.63 19.97 6.01
C GLY A 182 17.37 20.24 4.70
N ALA A 183 17.57 21.53 4.43
CA ALA A 183 18.27 21.99 3.23
C ALA A 183 19.73 21.48 3.17
N ASN A 184 20.38 21.20 4.29
CA ASN A 184 21.73 20.64 4.38
C ASN A 184 21.78 19.23 4.99
N ARG A 185 20.61 18.59 5.13
CA ARG A 185 20.46 17.23 5.67
C ARG A 185 19.57 16.44 4.72
N PRO A 186 20.14 15.86 3.66
CA PRO A 186 19.38 15.24 2.57
C PRO A 186 18.66 13.94 2.94
N ALA A 187 18.65 13.52 4.22
CA ALA A 187 17.84 12.38 4.65
C ALA A 187 16.37 12.58 4.25
N LEU A 188 15.81 11.60 3.54
CA LEU A 188 14.43 11.64 3.05
C LEU A 188 13.50 11.08 4.13
N ARG A 189 12.50 11.87 4.52
CA ARG A 189 11.52 11.52 5.55
C ARG A 189 10.13 11.37 4.93
N LEU A 190 9.36 10.42 5.45
CA LEU A 190 7.94 10.26 5.15
C LEU A 190 7.10 11.21 6.02
N ASP A 191 6.27 12.05 5.42
CA ASP A 191 5.44 13.05 6.10
C ASP A 191 3.94 12.69 6.13
N GLN A 192 3.50 11.76 5.28
CA GLN A 192 2.11 11.31 5.20
C GLN A 192 2.03 9.80 5.01
N SER A 193 0.96 9.17 5.51
CA SER A 193 0.71 7.73 5.32
C SER A 193 0.62 7.39 3.84
N LEU A 194 1.26 6.30 3.45
CA LEU A 194 1.20 5.78 2.09
C LEU A 194 -0.08 4.96 1.89
N ASP A 195 -0.48 4.81 0.64
CA ASP A 195 -1.62 3.98 0.23
C ASP A 195 -1.24 3.31 -1.09
N PHE A 196 -0.90 2.02 -1.02
CA PHE A 196 -0.45 1.25 -2.17
C PHE A 196 -1.47 1.26 -3.32
N TYR A 197 -2.76 1.28 -2.99
CA TYR A 197 -3.85 1.21 -3.97
C TYR A 197 -4.10 2.54 -4.67
N LYS A 198 -3.63 3.65 -4.09
CA LYS A 198 -3.72 4.99 -4.70
C LYS A 198 -2.48 5.36 -5.50
N MET A 199 -1.28 5.11 -4.97
CA MET A 199 -0.03 5.56 -5.58
C MET A 199 1.13 4.60 -5.30
N GLN A 200 1.43 3.74 -6.28
CA GLN A 200 2.45 2.69 -6.17
C GLN A 200 3.87 3.19 -6.43
N THR A 201 4.04 4.30 -7.15
CA THR A 201 5.36 4.81 -7.52
C THR A 201 5.39 6.32 -7.53
N MET A 202 6.39 6.90 -6.87
CA MET A 202 6.62 8.33 -6.78
C MET A 202 8.04 8.66 -7.23
N THR A 203 8.17 9.66 -8.09
CA THR A 203 9.47 10.09 -8.60
C THR A 203 9.74 11.53 -8.19
N PHE A 204 10.98 11.80 -7.79
CA PHE A 204 11.48 13.12 -7.43
C PHE A 204 12.81 13.38 -8.15
N GLN A 205 13.11 14.66 -8.38
CA GLN A 205 14.46 15.12 -8.68
C GLN A 205 15.07 15.66 -7.38
N LEU A 206 16.21 15.11 -6.98
CA LEU A 206 17.03 15.65 -5.91
C LEU A 206 18.06 16.57 -6.54
N LEU A 207 17.94 17.87 -6.29
CA LEU A 207 18.89 18.87 -6.75
C LEU A 207 19.82 19.24 -5.60
N VAL A 208 21.09 19.49 -5.91
CA VAL A 208 22.07 20.01 -4.95
C VAL A 208 22.82 21.19 -5.57
N ARG A 209 23.14 22.16 -4.72
CA ARG A 209 23.96 23.33 -5.04
C ARG A 209 25.05 23.51 -4.00
N ASP A 210 26.19 24.03 -4.43
CA ASP A 210 27.38 24.35 -3.63
C ASP A 210 27.28 25.67 -2.85
N THR A 211 26.39 26.57 -3.26
CA THR A 211 26.22 27.88 -2.61
C THR A 211 24.87 28.06 -1.91
N TRP A 212 24.88 28.76 -0.77
CA TRP A 212 23.68 29.12 -0.03
C TRP A 212 22.82 30.19 -0.74
N ASP A 213 23.46 31.20 -1.31
CA ASP A 213 22.78 32.29 -2.02
C ASP A 213 22.59 31.91 -3.49
N GLU A 214 21.33 31.89 -3.94
CA GLU A 214 20.97 31.56 -5.33
C GLU A 214 21.60 32.50 -6.37
N ASN A 215 22.04 33.70 -5.95
CA ASN A 215 22.64 34.69 -6.84
C ASN A 215 24.17 34.71 -6.79
N LYS A 216 24.81 33.83 -6.01
CA LYS A 216 26.27 33.76 -5.94
C LYS A 216 26.83 33.21 -7.25
N VAL A 217 27.89 33.85 -7.75
CA VAL A 217 28.57 33.47 -8.98
C VAL A 217 30.08 33.35 -8.71
N PRO A 218 30.73 32.23 -9.05
CA PRO A 218 30.14 31.00 -9.59
C PRO A 218 29.31 30.25 -8.54
N SER A 219 28.36 29.45 -9.02
CA SER A 219 27.69 28.40 -8.25
C SER A 219 27.37 27.26 -9.21
N HIS A 220 27.63 26.04 -8.77
CA HIS A 220 27.42 24.82 -9.51
C HIS A 220 26.28 24.01 -8.91
N THR A 221 25.57 23.31 -9.80
CA THR A 221 24.42 22.49 -9.44
C THR A 221 24.52 21.14 -10.11
N THR A 222 24.04 20.10 -9.43
CA THR A 222 23.81 18.78 -10.01
C THR A 222 22.48 18.21 -9.55
N ASN A 223 22.02 17.15 -10.22
CA ASN A 223 20.78 16.48 -9.87
C ASN A 223 20.90 14.96 -9.95
N ALA A 224 20.02 14.29 -9.20
CA ALA A 224 19.80 12.86 -9.26
C ALA A 224 18.29 12.56 -9.21
N THR A 225 17.88 11.39 -9.68
CA THR A 225 16.47 10.96 -9.65
C THR A 225 16.23 10.01 -8.48
N LEU A 226 15.21 10.28 -7.67
CA LEU A 226 14.73 9.34 -6.64
C LEU A 226 13.46 8.67 -7.14
N VAL A 227 13.40 7.34 -7.05
CA VAL A 227 12.23 6.54 -7.42
C VAL A 227 11.79 5.74 -6.20
N LEU A 228 10.67 6.12 -5.61
CA LEU A 228 10.09 5.46 -4.44
C LEU A 228 9.00 4.50 -4.91
N LYS A 229 9.15 3.22 -4.59
CA LYS A 229 8.18 2.17 -4.89
C LYS A 229 7.46 1.79 -3.61
N VAL A 230 6.16 2.05 -3.55
CA VAL A 230 5.35 1.66 -2.40
C VAL A 230 5.10 0.17 -2.48
N LEU A 231 5.39 -0.55 -1.39
CA LEU A 231 5.11 -1.99 -1.27
C LEU A 231 3.80 -2.20 -0.50
N PRO A 232 2.99 -3.21 -0.88
CA PRO A 232 1.81 -3.57 -0.10
C PRO A 232 2.23 -4.09 1.28
N ALA A 233 1.40 -3.82 2.28
CA ALA A 233 1.56 -4.33 3.64
C ALA A 233 0.28 -5.05 4.08
N ASP A 234 0.42 -6.00 5.00
CA ASP A 234 -0.69 -6.76 5.58
C ASP A 234 -1.47 -5.86 6.56
N LEU A 235 -2.45 -5.14 6.02
CA LEU A 235 -3.19 -4.08 6.70
C LEU A 235 -4.67 -4.40 6.92
N ARG A 236 -5.20 -5.43 6.27
CA ARG A 236 -6.63 -5.74 6.30
C ARG A 236 -6.89 -7.04 7.05
N PRO A 237 -7.96 -7.10 7.87
CA PRO A 237 -8.33 -8.35 8.53
C PRO A 237 -8.89 -9.36 7.51
N PRO A 238 -9.00 -10.66 7.88
CA PRO A 238 -9.64 -11.66 7.04
C PRO A 238 -11.09 -11.30 6.69
N TRP A 239 -11.53 -11.62 5.49
CA TRP A 239 -12.88 -11.36 4.99
C TRP A 239 -13.66 -12.66 4.83
N PHE A 240 -14.75 -12.81 5.58
CA PHE A 240 -15.69 -13.92 5.39
C PHE A 240 -16.53 -13.74 4.12
N LEU A 241 -16.75 -14.82 3.37
CA LEU A 241 -17.46 -14.83 2.09
C LEU A 241 -18.77 -15.64 2.14
N PRO A 242 -19.83 -15.20 1.43
CA PRO A 242 -19.85 -14.06 0.52
C PRO A 242 -19.93 -12.73 1.26
N CYS A 243 -19.22 -11.74 0.72
CA CYS A 243 -19.22 -10.39 1.24
C CYS A 243 -20.49 -9.65 0.81
N THR A 244 -21.33 -9.25 1.75
CA THR A 244 -22.56 -8.50 1.45
C THR A 244 -22.29 -7.00 1.35
N TYR A 245 -21.38 -6.49 2.18
CA TYR A 245 -20.97 -5.08 2.19
C TYR A 245 -19.47 -4.95 2.39
N SER A 246 -18.82 -4.12 1.58
CA SER A 246 -17.41 -3.76 1.75
C SER A 246 -17.22 -2.27 1.47
N ASP A 247 -16.36 -1.64 2.28
CA ASP A 247 -15.85 -0.29 2.07
C ASP A 247 -14.45 -0.27 1.42
N GLY A 248 -13.96 -1.44 1.00
CA GLY A 248 -12.61 -1.65 0.45
C GLY A 248 -11.55 -2.02 1.48
N TYR A 249 -11.82 -1.90 2.79
CA TYR A 249 -10.89 -2.25 3.87
C TYR A 249 -11.40 -3.41 4.74
N VAL A 250 -12.71 -3.45 4.97
CA VAL A 250 -13.38 -4.51 5.70
C VAL A 250 -14.52 -5.10 4.90
N CYS A 251 -14.79 -6.37 5.15
CA CYS A 251 -16.01 -7.03 4.71
C CYS A 251 -16.94 -7.22 5.91
N LEU A 252 -18.16 -6.70 5.81
CA LEU A 252 -19.18 -6.79 6.85
C LEU A 252 -20.33 -7.71 6.40
N GLN A 253 -21.03 -8.26 7.39
CA GLN A 253 -22.29 -8.98 7.24
C GLN A 253 -22.22 -10.28 6.41
N ALA A 254 -21.10 -10.99 6.45
CA ALA A 254 -21.13 -12.42 6.16
C ALA A 254 -21.93 -13.10 7.29
N GLN A 255 -23.03 -13.74 6.94
CA GLN A 255 -23.85 -14.52 7.88
C GLN A 255 -24.16 -15.87 7.26
N TYR A 256 -24.01 -16.91 8.06
CA TYR A 256 -24.26 -18.28 7.63
C TYR A 256 -25.45 -18.86 8.38
N TYR A 257 -26.23 -19.67 7.68
CA TYR A 257 -27.46 -20.24 8.19
C TYR A 257 -27.44 -21.75 7.97
N GLY A 258 -27.69 -22.51 9.03
CA GLY A 258 -27.76 -23.97 9.01
C GLY A 258 -28.94 -24.49 9.80
N ALA A 259 -29.29 -25.75 9.56
CA ALA A 259 -30.28 -26.47 10.35
C ALA A 259 -29.74 -27.84 10.74
N ILE A 260 -30.10 -28.31 11.93
CA ILE A 260 -29.79 -29.65 12.41
C ILE A 260 -31.04 -30.34 12.97
N PRO A 261 -31.12 -31.66 12.91
CA PRO A 261 -32.22 -32.42 13.47
C PRO A 261 -32.04 -32.60 14.99
N THR A 262 -33.12 -32.46 15.75
CA THR A 262 -33.14 -32.83 17.18
C THR A 262 -33.13 -34.35 17.33
N GLY A 263 -32.38 -34.87 18.30
CA GLY A 263 -32.33 -36.30 18.63
C GLY A 263 -31.31 -37.11 17.83
N TYR A 264 -30.61 -36.49 16.87
CA TYR A 264 -29.62 -37.16 16.03
C TYR A 264 -28.30 -36.38 15.98
N THR A 265 -27.20 -37.09 15.70
CA THR A 265 -25.92 -36.48 15.31
C THR A 265 -25.71 -36.60 13.81
N LEU A 266 -25.26 -35.52 13.17
CA LEU A 266 -24.82 -35.57 11.78
C LEU A 266 -23.35 -36.02 11.72
N PRO A 267 -23.01 -37.07 10.94
CA PRO A 267 -21.63 -37.56 10.82
C PRO A 267 -20.75 -36.69 9.90
N SER A 268 -21.38 -35.86 9.06
CA SER A 268 -20.71 -34.98 8.10
C SER A 268 -20.78 -33.52 8.55
N PRO A 269 -19.89 -32.66 8.02
CA PRO A 269 -20.00 -31.21 8.22
C PRO A 269 -21.38 -30.67 7.83
N LEU A 270 -21.81 -29.65 8.57
CA LEU A 270 -23.08 -28.96 8.33
C LEU A 270 -23.07 -28.31 6.95
N ILE A 271 -24.18 -28.48 6.24
CA ILE A 271 -24.44 -27.74 5.00
C ILE A 271 -25.04 -26.39 5.40
N LEU A 272 -24.28 -25.32 5.14
CA LEU A 272 -24.66 -23.96 5.47
C LEU A 272 -25.06 -23.19 4.21
N ARG A 273 -25.88 -22.16 4.39
CA ARG A 273 -26.26 -21.19 3.36
C ARG A 273 -25.63 -19.83 3.72
N PRO A 274 -25.15 -19.06 2.73
CA PRO A 274 -25.16 -19.34 1.29
C PRO A 274 -24.07 -20.32 0.80
N GLY A 275 -23.13 -20.71 1.67
CA GLY A 275 -22.06 -21.65 1.38
C GLY A 275 -21.33 -22.08 2.65
N PRO A 276 -20.18 -22.77 2.54
CA PRO A 276 -19.36 -23.12 3.70
C PRO A 276 -18.80 -21.85 4.37
N ILE A 277 -18.46 -21.95 5.65
CA ILE A 277 -17.73 -20.89 6.35
C ILE A 277 -16.37 -20.78 5.67
N TYR A 278 -16.10 -19.62 5.09
CA TYR A 278 -14.89 -19.40 4.31
C TYR A 278 -14.47 -17.95 4.44
N ALA A 279 -13.22 -17.74 4.85
CA ALA A 279 -12.58 -16.45 4.92
C ALA A 279 -11.30 -16.46 4.07
N VAL A 280 -11.01 -15.30 3.49
CA VAL A 280 -9.80 -15.02 2.73
C VAL A 280 -9.05 -13.85 3.36
N ASP A 281 -7.77 -13.73 3.06
CA ASP A 281 -7.04 -12.51 3.39
C ASP A 281 -7.65 -11.30 2.65
N GLY A 282 -7.77 -10.18 3.35
CA GLY A 282 -8.38 -8.97 2.79
C GLY A 282 -7.43 -8.19 1.88
N ASP A 283 -6.13 -8.41 2.02
CA ASP A 283 -5.08 -7.71 1.28
C ASP A 283 -4.89 -8.26 -0.14
N GLU A 284 -4.67 -7.37 -1.11
CA GLU A 284 -4.45 -7.79 -2.49
C GLU A 284 -3.04 -8.34 -2.68
N GLY A 285 -2.93 -9.57 -3.21
CA GLY A 285 -1.64 -10.20 -3.47
C GLY A 285 -0.95 -10.78 -2.23
N ILE A 286 -1.50 -10.54 -1.03
CA ILE A 286 -1.14 -11.22 0.21
C ILE A 286 -2.23 -12.26 0.49
N ASN A 287 -1.85 -13.48 0.82
CA ASN A 287 -2.80 -14.57 1.04
C ASN A 287 -2.40 -15.35 2.29
N GLN A 288 -2.54 -14.71 3.44
CA GLN A 288 -2.31 -15.34 4.73
C GLN A 288 -3.27 -16.52 4.93
N ARG A 289 -2.75 -17.56 5.58
CA ARG A 289 -3.57 -18.69 6.02
C ARG A 289 -4.50 -18.22 7.15
N ILE A 290 -5.78 -18.56 7.04
CA ILE A 290 -6.79 -18.24 8.05
C ILE A 290 -7.07 -19.45 8.93
N ILE A 291 -7.11 -19.22 10.25
CA ILE A 291 -7.37 -20.20 11.29
C ILE A 291 -8.74 -19.93 11.91
N TYR A 292 -9.62 -20.92 11.91
CA TYR A 292 -10.99 -20.80 12.39
C TYR A 292 -11.15 -21.27 13.84
N SER A 293 -11.98 -20.58 14.61
CA SER A 293 -12.37 -21.00 15.97
C SER A 293 -13.77 -20.52 16.35
N ILE A 294 -14.43 -21.27 17.25
CA ILE A 294 -15.71 -20.84 17.83
C ILE A 294 -15.42 -20.08 19.12
N ILE A 295 -15.79 -18.80 19.16
CA ILE A 295 -15.51 -17.91 20.29
C ILE A 295 -16.74 -17.60 21.15
N GLY A 296 -17.94 -17.97 20.69
CA GLY A 296 -19.18 -17.72 21.43
C GLY A 296 -20.37 -18.50 20.89
N GLY A 297 -21.44 -18.57 21.70
CA GLY A 297 -22.73 -19.17 21.31
C GLY A 297 -22.79 -20.69 21.24
N ASN A 298 -21.67 -21.39 21.43
CA ASN A 298 -21.59 -22.85 21.38
C ASN A 298 -22.03 -23.51 22.69
N GLN A 299 -23.33 -23.47 22.96
CA GLN A 299 -23.88 -24.07 24.18
C GLN A 299 -23.52 -25.55 24.27
N ASP A 300 -23.07 -25.97 25.46
CA ASP A 300 -22.65 -27.33 25.79
C ASP A 300 -21.51 -27.91 24.91
N ASN A 301 -20.76 -27.08 24.18
CA ASN A 301 -19.76 -27.54 23.19
C ASN A 301 -20.38 -28.49 22.17
N THR A 302 -21.59 -28.15 21.69
CA THR A 302 -22.36 -28.97 20.75
C THR A 302 -21.71 -29.05 19.39
N PHE A 303 -21.01 -28.00 18.96
CA PHE A 303 -20.34 -27.94 17.66
C PHE A 303 -18.82 -27.89 17.80
N VAL A 304 -18.13 -28.38 16.77
CA VAL A 304 -16.67 -28.28 16.60
C VAL A 304 -16.42 -27.72 15.21
N ILE A 305 -15.54 -26.74 15.10
CA ILE A 305 -15.06 -26.21 13.82
C ILE A 305 -13.65 -26.72 13.56
N ASP A 306 -13.40 -27.17 12.34
CA ASP A 306 -12.05 -27.48 11.88
C ASP A 306 -11.27 -26.19 11.63
N ALA A 307 -10.06 -26.12 12.21
CA ALA A 307 -9.27 -24.89 12.25
C ALA A 307 -8.79 -24.44 10.86
N ASP A 308 -8.70 -25.34 9.89
CA ASP A 308 -8.10 -25.05 8.57
C ASP A 308 -9.15 -24.95 7.46
N SER A 309 -10.16 -25.81 7.51
CA SER A 309 -11.21 -25.89 6.48
C SER A 309 -12.44 -25.05 6.81
N GLY A 310 -12.62 -24.62 8.06
CA GLY A 310 -13.84 -23.94 8.50
C GLY A 310 -15.07 -24.85 8.58
N ASN A 311 -14.89 -26.16 8.42
CA ASN A 311 -15.98 -27.13 8.47
C ASN A 311 -16.57 -27.23 9.89
N LEU A 312 -17.86 -26.91 10.01
CA LEU A 312 -18.60 -26.99 11.27
C LEU A 312 -19.27 -28.36 11.40
N THR A 313 -19.01 -29.08 12.49
CA THR A 313 -19.51 -30.45 12.74
C THR A 313 -20.24 -30.53 14.09
N MET A 314 -21.11 -31.53 14.26
CA MET A 314 -21.77 -31.81 15.54
C MET A 314 -20.93 -32.74 16.40
N ALA A 315 -20.64 -32.33 17.63
CA ALA A 315 -20.04 -33.17 18.66
C ALA A 315 -21.08 -33.83 19.59
N LYS A 316 -22.28 -33.25 19.71
CA LYS A 316 -23.34 -33.73 20.61
C LYS A 316 -24.72 -33.71 19.96
N ILE A 317 -25.60 -34.56 20.47
CA ILE A 317 -27.02 -34.59 20.12
C ILE A 317 -27.73 -33.42 20.80
N VAL A 318 -28.61 -32.74 20.07
CA VAL A 318 -29.48 -31.70 20.62
C VAL A 318 -30.86 -32.30 20.91
N PRO A 319 -31.35 -32.30 22.16
CA PRO A 319 -32.54 -33.06 22.54
C PRO A 319 -33.87 -32.38 22.15
N SER A 320 -33.89 -31.06 22.02
CA SER A 320 -35.10 -30.26 21.78
C SER A 320 -34.81 -29.09 20.84
N ALA A 321 -35.86 -28.55 20.21
CA ALA A 321 -35.71 -27.44 19.28
C ALA A 321 -35.11 -26.20 19.98
N MET A 322 -34.10 -25.60 19.36
CA MET A 322 -33.41 -24.40 19.84
C MET A 322 -32.60 -23.76 18.71
N THR A 323 -32.23 -22.49 18.87
CA THR A 323 -31.38 -21.78 17.91
C THR A 323 -30.03 -21.46 18.55
N PHE A 324 -28.95 -21.82 17.87
CA PHE A 324 -27.59 -21.44 18.23
C PHE A 324 -27.18 -20.21 17.42
N LEU A 325 -26.63 -19.21 18.09
CA LEU A 325 -26.00 -18.05 17.47
C LEU A 325 -24.49 -18.15 17.70
N LEU A 326 -23.81 -18.91 16.85
CA LEU A 326 -22.37 -19.15 16.99
C LEU A 326 -21.60 -17.93 16.50
N LEU A 327 -20.59 -17.52 17.26
CA LEU A 327 -19.61 -16.52 16.84
C LEU A 327 -18.34 -17.23 16.40
N ILE A 328 -18.00 -17.09 15.12
CA ILE A 328 -16.85 -17.74 14.50
C ILE A 328 -15.78 -16.70 14.24
N ARG A 329 -14.56 -16.91 14.75
CA ARG A 329 -13.38 -16.10 14.50
C ARG A 329 -12.58 -16.72 13.36
N GLY A 330 -12.18 -15.90 12.39
CA GLY A 330 -11.16 -16.22 11.40
C GLY A 330 -9.95 -15.33 11.68
N GLU A 331 -8.81 -15.94 11.99
CA GLU A 331 -7.59 -15.25 12.41
C GLU A 331 -6.45 -15.55 11.44
N GLN A 332 -5.69 -14.53 11.04
CA GLN A 332 -4.49 -14.73 10.23
C GLN A 332 -3.45 -15.53 11.03
N ALA A 333 -2.66 -16.35 10.35
CA ALA A 333 -1.68 -17.24 10.98
C ALA A 333 -0.57 -16.51 11.77
N ASP A 334 -0.32 -15.24 11.47
CA ASP A 334 0.62 -14.38 12.19
C ASP A 334 0.05 -13.82 13.51
N LEU A 335 -1.24 -14.07 13.79
CA LEU A 335 -1.99 -13.60 14.95
C LEU A 335 -2.13 -12.07 15.02
N ALA A 336 -1.87 -11.36 13.93
CA ALA A 336 -1.93 -9.91 13.90
C ALA A 336 -3.37 -9.41 13.74
N ARG A 337 -4.19 -10.10 12.93
CA ARG A 337 -5.56 -9.67 12.61
C ARG A 337 -6.55 -10.81 12.61
N TYR A 338 -7.80 -10.47 12.93
CA TYR A 338 -8.91 -11.40 12.91
C TYR A 338 -10.20 -10.69 12.52
N SER A 339 -11.18 -11.47 12.08
CA SER A 339 -12.55 -11.04 11.92
C SER A 339 -13.51 -12.05 12.55
N VAL A 340 -14.75 -11.62 12.77
CA VAL A 340 -15.79 -12.46 13.38
C VAL A 340 -17.03 -12.43 12.51
N THR A 341 -17.60 -13.62 12.29
CA THR A 341 -18.88 -13.82 11.61
C THR A 341 -19.87 -14.54 12.53
N GLN A 342 -21.15 -14.43 12.22
CA GLN A 342 -22.22 -15.12 12.93
C GLN A 342 -22.76 -16.29 12.09
N VAL A 343 -22.89 -17.45 12.73
CA VAL A 343 -23.54 -18.63 12.16
C VAL A 343 -24.78 -18.96 12.99
N THR A 344 -25.94 -18.88 12.37
CA THR A 344 -27.22 -19.24 12.98
C THR A 344 -27.53 -20.70 12.65
N VAL A 345 -27.57 -21.56 13.66
CA VAL A 345 -27.92 -22.98 13.49
C VAL A 345 -29.23 -23.27 14.22
N GLU A 346 -30.25 -23.69 13.48
CA GLU A 346 -31.55 -24.05 14.05
C GLU A 346 -31.67 -25.55 14.25
N ALA A 347 -31.80 -25.98 15.50
CA ALA A 347 -32.18 -27.35 15.83
C ALA A 347 -33.70 -27.49 15.71
N ARG A 348 -34.14 -28.33 14.78
CA ARG A 348 -35.56 -28.54 14.44
C ARG A 348 -35.93 -30.01 14.62
N ALA A 349 -37.22 -30.25 14.88
CA ALA A 349 -37.72 -31.61 15.00
C ALA A 349 -37.40 -32.42 13.73
N ALA A 350 -36.90 -33.65 13.91
CA ALA A 350 -36.57 -34.52 12.79
C ALA A 350 -37.79 -35.00 11.99
N THR A 351 -39.01 -34.69 12.42
CA THR A 351 -40.24 -34.90 11.63
C THR A 351 -40.24 -33.95 10.44
N GLY A 352 -39.46 -34.30 9.41
CA GLY A 352 -39.12 -33.43 8.30
C GLY A 352 -40.24 -33.33 7.27
N GLU A 353 -40.14 -32.29 6.44
CA GLU A 353 -40.87 -32.20 5.18
C GLU A 353 -40.65 -33.47 4.33
N PRO A 354 -41.65 -33.91 3.54
CA PRO A 354 -41.51 -35.09 2.70
C PRO A 354 -40.37 -34.92 1.66
N PRO A 355 -39.65 -36.00 1.30
CA PRO A 355 -38.63 -35.95 0.26
C PRO A 355 -39.17 -35.39 -1.06
N ARG A 356 -38.31 -34.73 -1.85
CA ARG A 356 -38.68 -34.18 -3.16
C ARG A 356 -38.00 -34.96 -4.27
N PHE A 357 -38.79 -35.53 -5.18
CA PHE A 357 -38.27 -36.11 -6.42
C PHE A 357 -37.80 -35.02 -7.38
N SER A 358 -36.79 -35.33 -8.18
CA SER A 358 -36.29 -34.44 -9.23
C SER A 358 -37.26 -34.29 -10.40
N GLN A 359 -38.13 -35.29 -10.63
CA GLN A 359 -39.15 -35.30 -11.68
C GLN A 359 -40.49 -35.81 -11.14
N SER A 360 -41.58 -35.31 -11.72
CA SER A 360 -42.94 -35.79 -11.43
C SER A 360 -43.32 -37.05 -12.24
N LEU A 361 -42.54 -37.38 -13.28
CA LEU A 361 -42.74 -38.56 -14.13
C LEU A 361 -41.41 -39.04 -14.69
N TYR A 362 -41.06 -40.30 -14.42
CA TYR A 362 -39.90 -40.99 -14.97
C TYR A 362 -40.33 -41.90 -16.13
N ARG A 363 -39.53 -42.04 -17.19
CA ARG A 363 -39.87 -42.87 -18.36
C ARG A 363 -38.81 -43.94 -18.58
N GLY A 364 -39.23 -45.20 -18.59
CA GLY A 364 -38.36 -46.37 -18.77
C GLY A 364 -38.78 -47.27 -19.93
N THR A 365 -37.84 -48.07 -20.41
CA THR A 365 -38.07 -49.10 -21.43
C THR A 365 -37.43 -50.43 -21.02
N VAL A 366 -38.05 -51.55 -21.36
CA VAL A 366 -37.52 -52.90 -21.09
C VAL A 366 -38.04 -53.89 -22.13
N VAL A 367 -37.26 -54.89 -22.48
CA VAL A 367 -37.63 -55.87 -23.51
C VAL A 367 -38.55 -56.95 -22.93
N ILE A 368 -39.55 -57.36 -23.70
CA ILE A 368 -40.40 -58.51 -23.36
C ILE A 368 -39.57 -59.79 -23.19
N GLY A 369 -39.99 -60.71 -22.31
CA GLY A 369 -39.24 -61.92 -21.99
C GLY A 369 -38.01 -61.67 -21.09
N SER A 370 -37.78 -60.43 -20.66
CA SER A 370 -36.79 -60.12 -19.62
C SER A 370 -37.12 -60.90 -18.35
N GLY A 371 -36.15 -61.68 -17.88
CA GLY A 371 -36.27 -62.43 -16.63
C GLY A 371 -36.21 -61.52 -15.39
N VAL A 372 -36.24 -62.13 -14.20
CA VAL A 372 -36.16 -61.41 -12.92
C VAL A 372 -34.80 -60.73 -12.75
N GLY A 373 -34.79 -59.48 -12.28
CA GLY A 373 -33.58 -58.72 -11.95
C GLY A 373 -32.97 -57.94 -13.11
N VAL A 374 -33.65 -57.85 -14.26
CA VAL A 374 -33.20 -57.06 -15.41
C VAL A 374 -33.49 -55.58 -15.16
N ALA A 375 -32.50 -54.71 -15.42
CA ALA A 375 -32.67 -53.27 -15.23
C ALA A 375 -33.56 -52.66 -16.31
N VAL A 376 -34.53 -51.86 -15.90
CA VAL A 376 -35.29 -51.00 -16.80
C VAL A 376 -34.35 -49.90 -17.29
N LYS A 377 -34.31 -49.64 -18.60
CA LYS A 377 -33.46 -48.64 -19.23
C LYS A 377 -34.15 -47.28 -19.25
N ASP A 378 -33.39 -46.19 -19.13
CA ASP A 378 -33.94 -44.84 -19.28
C ASP A 378 -34.43 -44.61 -20.71
N ALA A 379 -35.64 -44.05 -20.88
CA ALA A 379 -36.23 -43.86 -22.21
C ALA A 379 -35.49 -42.82 -23.06
N THR A 380 -34.80 -41.86 -22.43
CA THR A 380 -33.99 -40.84 -23.12
C THR A 380 -32.55 -41.29 -23.35
N ALA A 381 -32.05 -42.19 -22.50
CA ALA A 381 -30.72 -42.78 -22.59
C ALA A 381 -30.77 -44.30 -22.40
N PRO A 382 -31.13 -45.08 -23.44
CA PRO A 382 -31.32 -46.53 -23.31
C PRO A 382 -30.07 -47.34 -22.92
N SER A 383 -28.89 -46.72 -22.96
CA SER A 383 -27.64 -47.31 -22.48
C SER A 383 -27.51 -47.28 -20.95
N GLN A 384 -28.38 -46.55 -20.25
CA GLN A 384 -28.34 -46.38 -18.80
C GLN A 384 -29.58 -46.99 -18.12
N PRO A 385 -29.44 -47.53 -16.91
CA PRO A 385 -30.58 -47.95 -16.11
C PRO A 385 -31.40 -46.74 -15.63
N LEU A 386 -32.72 -46.88 -15.58
CA LEU A 386 -33.63 -45.87 -15.08
C LEU A 386 -33.37 -45.62 -13.60
N ARG A 387 -32.91 -44.40 -13.30
CA ARG A 387 -32.60 -43.94 -11.94
C ARG A 387 -33.70 -43.02 -11.42
N ILE A 388 -34.33 -43.40 -10.33
CA ILE A 388 -35.37 -42.64 -9.64
C ILE A 388 -34.85 -42.31 -8.24
N TRP A 389 -34.80 -41.02 -7.92
CA TRP A 389 -34.26 -40.56 -6.64
C TRP A 389 -34.96 -39.29 -6.16
N ALA A 390 -35.00 -39.12 -4.83
CA ALA A 390 -35.54 -37.98 -4.12
C ALA A 390 -34.47 -37.39 -3.18
N GLN A 391 -34.68 -36.15 -2.78
CA GLN A 391 -33.84 -35.45 -1.81
C GLN A 391 -34.67 -34.88 -0.67
N ASP A 392 -34.14 -34.99 0.54
CA ASP A 392 -34.64 -34.25 1.69
C ASP A 392 -34.17 -32.79 1.55
N SER A 393 -35.14 -31.88 1.40
CA SER A 393 -34.84 -30.47 1.15
C SER A 393 -34.42 -29.73 2.41
N GLU A 394 -34.76 -30.26 3.58
CA GLU A 394 -34.43 -29.68 4.87
C GLU A 394 -33.10 -30.23 5.40
N PHE A 395 -32.86 -31.53 5.23
CA PHE A 395 -31.64 -32.21 5.67
C PHE A 395 -31.01 -33.07 4.56
N PRO A 396 -30.33 -32.49 3.56
CA PRO A 396 -29.75 -33.24 2.44
C PRO A 396 -28.77 -34.35 2.84
N VAL A 397 -28.15 -34.23 4.02
CA VAL A 397 -27.28 -35.26 4.61
C VAL A 397 -28.01 -36.60 4.84
N PHE A 398 -29.35 -36.58 4.95
CA PHE A 398 -30.18 -37.78 5.10
C PHE A 398 -30.69 -38.35 3.78
N ASN A 399 -30.24 -37.85 2.62
CA ASN A 399 -30.61 -38.43 1.33
C ASN A 399 -30.24 -39.92 1.23
N SER A 400 -29.15 -40.35 1.87
CA SER A 400 -28.73 -41.75 1.93
C SER A 400 -29.65 -42.64 2.79
N ALA A 401 -30.47 -42.04 3.66
CA ALA A 401 -31.46 -42.74 4.47
C ALA A 401 -32.82 -42.88 3.78
N ILE A 402 -32.96 -42.34 2.56
CA ILE A 402 -34.16 -42.49 1.73
C ILE A 402 -34.17 -43.87 1.11
N THR A 403 -35.25 -44.59 1.35
CA THR A 403 -35.53 -45.91 0.78
C THR A 403 -36.65 -45.78 -0.24
N TYR A 404 -36.56 -46.55 -1.33
CA TYR A 404 -37.53 -46.51 -2.41
C TYR A 404 -38.25 -47.85 -2.50
N ARG A 405 -39.56 -47.81 -2.74
CA ARG A 405 -40.35 -49.00 -3.04
C ARG A 405 -41.41 -48.70 -4.10
N ILE A 406 -41.75 -49.71 -4.90
CA ILE A 406 -42.91 -49.65 -5.79
C ILE A 406 -44.11 -50.20 -5.02
N THR A 407 -45.22 -49.47 -5.02
CA THR A 407 -46.38 -49.77 -4.17
C THR A 407 -47.57 -50.36 -4.93
N ASN A 408 -47.71 -50.05 -6.21
CA ASN A 408 -48.94 -50.33 -6.97
C ASN A 408 -48.81 -51.46 -8.01
N CYS A 409 -47.61 -51.97 -8.30
CA CYS A 409 -47.39 -53.06 -9.24
C CYS A 409 -46.33 -54.04 -8.72
N SER A 410 -46.42 -55.30 -9.18
CA SER A 410 -45.59 -56.42 -8.70
C SER A 410 -44.56 -56.88 -9.73
N GLU A 411 -44.67 -56.35 -10.94
CA GLU A 411 -43.84 -56.67 -12.10
C GLU A 411 -42.45 -56.02 -12.01
N PHE A 412 -42.34 -54.95 -11.22
CA PHE A 412 -41.13 -54.16 -11.03
C PHE A 412 -40.82 -53.98 -9.55
N GLN A 413 -39.54 -53.83 -9.23
CA GLN A 413 -39.06 -53.53 -7.89
C GLN A 413 -37.96 -52.48 -7.93
N MET A 414 -37.79 -51.76 -6.82
CA MET A 414 -36.64 -50.89 -6.62
C MET A 414 -35.46 -51.69 -6.10
N ASN A 415 -34.26 -51.41 -6.62
CA ASN A 415 -32.98 -51.82 -6.04
C ASN A 415 -32.12 -50.56 -5.84
N GLY A 416 -32.13 -50.05 -4.61
CA GLY A 416 -31.63 -48.70 -4.34
C GLY A 416 -32.44 -47.67 -5.13
N GLU A 417 -31.75 -46.90 -5.98
CA GLU A 417 -32.35 -45.87 -6.84
C GLU A 417 -32.72 -46.40 -8.24
N PHE A 418 -32.46 -47.67 -8.55
CA PHE A 418 -32.70 -48.24 -9.88
C PHE A 418 -33.93 -49.12 -9.92
N VAL A 419 -34.63 -49.13 -11.07
CA VAL A 419 -35.80 -49.99 -11.29
C VAL A 419 -35.38 -51.30 -11.97
N LEU A 420 -35.77 -52.43 -11.39
CA LEU A 420 -35.55 -53.77 -11.94
C LEU A 420 -36.88 -54.50 -12.18
N THR A 421 -36.88 -55.47 -13.08
CA THR A 421 -37.96 -56.45 -13.22
C THR A 421 -38.01 -57.37 -11.99
N ALA A 422 -39.19 -57.57 -11.43
CA ALA A 422 -39.42 -58.48 -10.30
C ALA A 422 -39.96 -59.85 -10.74
N VAL A 423 -40.61 -59.90 -11.91
CA VAL A 423 -41.13 -61.13 -12.55
C VAL A 423 -40.71 -61.15 -14.02
N ALA A 424 -40.84 -62.32 -14.67
CA ALA A 424 -40.64 -62.40 -16.12
C ALA A 424 -41.77 -61.65 -16.85
N LEU A 425 -41.40 -60.75 -17.76
CA LEU A 425 -42.37 -59.93 -18.49
C LEU A 425 -42.95 -60.71 -19.69
N GLU A 426 -44.22 -61.12 -19.58
CA GLU A 426 -44.88 -61.94 -20.62
C GLU A 426 -45.82 -61.16 -21.54
N GLN A 427 -46.10 -59.89 -21.24
CA GLN A 427 -47.04 -59.05 -21.98
C GLN A 427 -46.39 -57.74 -22.42
N GLU A 428 -46.64 -57.36 -23.68
CA GLU A 428 -46.31 -56.04 -24.21
C GLU A 428 -47.29 -54.99 -23.65
N GLY A 429 -46.80 -53.81 -23.28
CA GLY A 429 -47.66 -52.77 -22.74
C GLY A 429 -46.93 -51.64 -22.04
N VAL A 430 -47.72 -50.68 -21.56
CA VAL A 430 -47.23 -49.54 -20.75
C VAL A 430 -47.70 -49.73 -19.32
N PHE A 431 -46.75 -49.79 -18.40
CA PHE A 431 -46.97 -49.95 -16.97
C PHE A 431 -46.72 -48.62 -16.27
N TYR A 432 -47.61 -48.24 -15.34
CA TYR A 432 -47.43 -47.06 -14.51
C TYR A 432 -47.12 -47.50 -13.08
N ALA A 433 -45.86 -47.46 -12.70
CA ALA A 433 -45.38 -47.81 -11.37
C ALA A 433 -45.38 -46.57 -10.47
N GLU A 434 -46.08 -46.62 -9.34
CA GLU A 434 -45.99 -45.62 -8.28
C GLU A 434 -44.80 -45.96 -7.40
N VAL A 435 -43.85 -45.02 -7.32
CA VAL A 435 -42.62 -45.14 -6.55
C VAL A 435 -42.75 -44.27 -5.31
N GLU A 436 -42.69 -44.89 -4.14
CA GLU A 436 -42.67 -44.22 -2.85
C GLU A 436 -41.24 -44.12 -2.33
N ALA A 437 -40.83 -42.90 -1.99
CA ALA A 437 -39.60 -42.60 -1.25
C ALA A 437 -39.94 -42.34 0.22
N GLN A 438 -39.30 -43.07 1.11
CA GLN A 438 -39.42 -42.90 2.56
C GLN A 438 -38.06 -42.62 3.19
N ASN A 439 -37.92 -41.47 3.84
CA ASN A 439 -36.73 -41.17 4.64
C ASN A 439 -36.86 -41.90 5.98
N THR A 440 -35.96 -42.85 6.24
CA THR A 440 -35.98 -43.66 7.48
C THR A 440 -35.56 -42.88 8.73
N VAL A 441 -34.93 -41.70 8.57
CA VAL A 441 -34.52 -40.83 9.67
C VAL A 441 -35.58 -39.77 9.95
N THR A 442 -36.06 -39.07 8.91
CA THR A 442 -37.07 -38.00 9.10
C THR A 442 -38.51 -38.49 9.11
N SER A 443 -38.73 -39.76 8.76
CA SER A 443 -40.04 -40.39 8.56
C SER A 443 -40.91 -39.74 7.46
N GLY A 444 -40.36 -38.79 6.69
CA GLY A 444 -41.05 -38.17 5.56
C GLY A 444 -41.24 -39.14 4.40
N THR A 445 -42.41 -39.10 3.78
CA THR A 445 -42.78 -39.96 2.63
C THR A 445 -43.25 -39.12 1.44
N ALA A 446 -42.81 -39.47 0.24
CA ALA A 446 -43.26 -38.85 -1.00
C ALA A 446 -43.46 -39.91 -2.09
N THR A 447 -44.33 -39.63 -3.06
CA THR A 447 -44.58 -40.53 -4.19
C THR A 447 -44.34 -39.84 -5.53
N THR A 448 -43.93 -40.61 -6.54
CA THR A 448 -43.81 -40.21 -7.94
C THR A 448 -44.25 -41.36 -8.84
N VAL A 449 -44.36 -41.13 -10.15
CA VAL A 449 -44.80 -42.14 -11.12
C VAL A 449 -43.69 -42.44 -12.12
N ALA A 450 -43.53 -43.72 -12.48
CA ALA A 450 -42.70 -44.19 -13.57
C ALA A 450 -43.55 -44.86 -14.66
N GLU A 451 -43.49 -44.33 -15.88
CA GLU A 451 -44.07 -44.93 -17.09
C GLU A 451 -43.04 -45.87 -17.71
N ILE A 452 -43.27 -47.18 -17.63
CA ILE A 452 -42.36 -48.22 -18.15
C ILE A 452 -43.00 -48.89 -19.36
N ARG A 453 -42.34 -48.80 -20.51
CA ARG A 453 -42.78 -49.44 -21.76
C ARG A 453 -42.07 -50.77 -21.96
N VAL A 454 -42.86 -51.83 -22.06
CA VAL A 454 -42.39 -53.18 -22.38
C VAL A 454 -42.64 -53.42 -23.87
N SER A 455 -41.59 -53.69 -24.65
CA SER A 455 -41.65 -53.88 -26.11
C SER A 455 -40.82 -55.09 -26.59
N GLU A 456 -41.11 -55.61 -27.78
CA GLU A 456 -40.39 -56.77 -28.35
C GLU A 456 -38.94 -56.47 -28.75
N LEU A 457 -38.63 -55.20 -29.06
CA LEU A 457 -37.28 -54.76 -29.38
C LEU A 457 -36.78 -53.75 -28.36
N ASP A 458 -35.48 -53.82 -28.06
CA ASP A 458 -34.76 -52.72 -27.45
C ASP A 458 -34.89 -51.48 -28.36
N PRO A 459 -35.12 -50.27 -27.82
CA PRO A 459 -35.00 -49.06 -28.62
C PRO A 459 -33.58 -48.99 -29.23
N PRO A 460 -33.43 -48.53 -30.49
CA PRO A 460 -32.14 -48.56 -31.16
C PRO A 460 -31.08 -47.84 -30.32
N SER A 461 -30.04 -48.57 -29.93
CA SER A 461 -28.87 -48.01 -29.26
C SER A 461 -28.25 -46.97 -30.18
N THR A 462 -28.17 -45.72 -29.73
CA THR A 462 -27.70 -44.56 -30.52
C THR A 462 -26.18 -44.56 -30.76
N GLU A 463 -25.54 -45.72 -30.78
CA GLU A 463 -24.10 -45.85 -31.04
C GLU A 463 -23.75 -46.41 -32.43
N ASP A 464 -24.72 -46.75 -33.29
CA ASP A 464 -24.37 -47.12 -34.66
C ASP A 464 -25.38 -46.66 -35.73
N SER A 465 -24.89 -45.76 -36.61
CA SER A 465 -25.33 -45.50 -38.00
C SER A 465 -26.48 -44.50 -38.27
N PRO A 466 -26.49 -43.88 -39.48
CA PRO A 466 -26.75 -42.44 -39.65
C PRO A 466 -28.20 -42.07 -39.98
N GLY A 467 -28.65 -40.98 -39.35
CA GLY A 467 -29.59 -39.99 -39.87
C GLY A 467 -31.02 -40.43 -40.20
N VAL A 468 -31.96 -40.21 -39.27
CA VAL A 468 -33.24 -39.48 -39.48
C VAL A 468 -33.78 -39.07 -38.08
N GLU A 469 -34.05 -37.77 -37.86
CA GLU A 469 -34.65 -37.20 -36.64
C GLU A 469 -36.16 -37.46 -36.51
N PRO A 470 -36.70 -37.42 -35.27
CA PRO A 470 -37.91 -36.65 -35.00
C PRO A 470 -37.69 -35.59 -33.91
N SER A 471 -37.76 -34.34 -34.33
CA SER A 471 -38.19 -33.11 -33.63
C SER A 471 -38.06 -33.05 -32.10
N GLY A 472 -37.06 -32.32 -31.62
CA GLY A 472 -37.04 -31.90 -30.21
C GLY A 472 -35.72 -31.37 -29.66
N GLY A 473 -34.83 -30.82 -30.49
CA GLY A 473 -33.62 -30.15 -30.02
C GLY A 473 -32.92 -29.54 -31.21
N GLN A 474 -32.67 -28.24 -31.18
CA GLN A 474 -31.96 -27.53 -32.26
C GLN A 474 -30.53 -28.07 -32.39
N HIS A 475 -30.34 -29.10 -33.22
CA HIS A 475 -29.03 -29.52 -33.67
C HIS A 475 -28.66 -28.70 -34.90
N PHE A 476 -27.78 -27.73 -34.70
CA PHE A 476 -27.19 -26.92 -35.78
C PHE A 476 -26.44 -27.85 -36.75
N SER A 477 -26.72 -27.71 -38.05
CA SER A 477 -26.02 -28.45 -39.11
C SER A 477 -24.52 -28.18 -39.06
N ILE A 478 -23.69 -29.11 -39.54
CA ILE A 478 -22.24 -28.87 -39.75
C ILE A 478 -22.02 -27.65 -40.65
N VAL A 479 -22.96 -27.38 -41.56
CA VAL A 479 -22.96 -26.17 -42.39
C VAL A 479 -23.26 -24.92 -41.54
N ASP A 480 -24.19 -25.00 -40.58
CA ASP A 480 -24.53 -23.89 -39.69
C ASP A 480 -23.41 -23.60 -38.69
N MET A 481 -22.72 -24.62 -38.17
CA MET A 481 -21.54 -24.48 -37.31
C MET A 481 -20.32 -23.97 -38.09
N ALA A 482 -20.17 -24.31 -39.37
CA ALA A 482 -19.15 -23.75 -40.24
C ALA A 482 -19.44 -22.28 -40.58
N VAL A 483 -20.70 -21.92 -40.78
CA VAL A 483 -21.12 -20.52 -40.95
C VAL A 483 -20.94 -19.75 -39.64
N LEU A 484 -21.31 -20.32 -38.50
CA LEU A 484 -21.09 -19.69 -37.18
C LEU A 484 -19.61 -19.51 -36.88
N GLY A 485 -18.78 -20.52 -37.15
CA GLY A 485 -17.33 -20.46 -37.00
C GLY A 485 -16.67 -19.48 -37.96
N GLY A 486 -17.18 -19.37 -39.19
CA GLY A 486 -16.76 -18.36 -40.15
C GLY A 486 -17.12 -16.94 -39.71
N VAL A 487 -18.33 -16.74 -39.18
CA VAL A 487 -18.81 -15.45 -38.67
C VAL A 487 -18.07 -15.05 -37.39
N LEU A 488 -17.88 -15.99 -36.46
CA LEU A 488 -17.08 -15.78 -35.24
C LEU A 488 -15.62 -15.52 -35.58
N GLY A 489 -15.04 -16.23 -36.56
CA GLY A 489 -13.70 -15.99 -37.05
C GLY A 489 -13.56 -14.61 -37.71
N ALA A 490 -14.55 -14.17 -38.49
CA ALA A 490 -14.57 -12.85 -39.08
C ALA A 490 -14.74 -11.74 -38.02
N LEU A 491 -15.60 -11.95 -37.01
CA LEU A 491 -15.76 -11.03 -35.88
C LEU A 491 -14.49 -10.96 -35.02
N LEU A 492 -13.83 -12.09 -34.79
CA LEU A 492 -12.56 -12.15 -34.07
C LEU A 492 -11.45 -11.44 -34.86
N LEU A 493 -11.41 -11.60 -36.19
CA LEU A 493 -10.48 -10.86 -37.04
C LEU A 493 -10.76 -9.35 -37.01
N LEU A 494 -12.03 -8.94 -37.11
CA LEU A 494 -12.41 -7.53 -37.05
C LEU A 494 -12.11 -6.90 -35.69
N THR A 495 -12.32 -7.63 -34.59
CA THR A 495 -11.98 -7.16 -33.25
C THR A 495 -10.47 -7.08 -33.05
N LEU A 496 -9.68 -8.02 -33.56
CA LEU A 496 -8.22 -7.93 -33.56
C LEU A 496 -7.70 -6.76 -34.41
N ILE A 497 -8.32 -6.48 -35.57
CA ILE A 497 -7.98 -5.31 -36.38
C ILE A 497 -8.35 -4.02 -35.65
N ALA A 498 -9.52 -3.95 -35.01
CA ALA A 498 -9.92 -2.79 -34.21
C ALA A 498 -8.98 -2.59 -33.01
N LEU A 499 -8.58 -3.67 -32.33
CA LEU A 499 -7.59 -3.64 -31.25
C LEU A 499 -6.23 -3.15 -31.76
N ALA A 500 -5.77 -3.64 -32.92
CA ALA A 500 -4.53 -3.20 -33.54
C ALA A 500 -4.58 -1.71 -33.94
N VAL A 501 -5.72 -1.22 -34.45
CA VAL A 501 -5.94 0.21 -34.74
C VAL A 501 -5.98 1.04 -33.46
N LEU A 502 -6.60 0.54 -32.39
CA LEU A 502 -6.60 1.21 -31.08
C LEU A 502 -5.20 1.25 -30.48
N ILE A 503 -4.45 0.15 -30.55
CA ILE A 503 -3.04 0.08 -30.13
C ILE A 503 -2.20 1.03 -30.99
N TYR A 504 -2.37 1.05 -32.31
CA TYR A 504 -1.65 1.97 -33.18
C TYR A 504 -2.03 3.43 -32.92
N LYS A 505 -3.30 3.73 -32.63
CA LYS A 505 -3.75 5.09 -32.31
C LYS A 505 -3.29 5.55 -30.91
N HIS A 506 -3.19 4.63 -29.96
CA HIS A 506 -2.79 4.92 -28.58
C HIS A 506 -1.26 4.90 -28.38
N TYR A 507 -0.54 4.06 -29.13
CA TYR A 507 0.92 3.87 -29.04
C TYR A 507 1.71 4.30 -30.28
N GLY A 508 1.05 4.68 -31.39
CA GLY A 508 1.71 5.07 -32.65
C GLY A 508 2.59 6.31 -32.53
N HIS A 509 2.26 7.23 -31.62
CA HIS A 509 3.15 8.36 -31.30
C HIS A 509 4.45 7.95 -30.59
N ARG A 510 4.55 6.72 -30.06
CA ARG A 510 5.76 6.19 -29.38
C ARG A 510 6.61 5.25 -30.24
N LEU A 511 6.14 4.83 -31.42
CA LEU A 511 6.86 3.90 -32.30
C LEU A 511 7.71 4.56 -33.39
N ASN A 512 7.66 5.89 -33.53
CA ASN A 512 8.44 6.62 -34.55
C ASN A 512 9.90 6.93 -34.15
N CYS A 513 10.41 6.41 -33.03
CA CYS A 513 11.74 6.78 -32.54
C CYS A 513 12.89 5.82 -32.92
N CYS A 514 12.63 4.71 -33.62
CA CYS A 514 13.68 3.69 -33.85
C CYS A 514 13.68 3.03 -35.23
N SER A 515 13.47 3.78 -36.31
CA SER A 515 13.83 3.32 -37.67
C SER A 515 14.74 4.33 -38.37
N GLY A 516 15.95 4.47 -37.85
CA GLY A 516 17.05 5.15 -38.53
C GLY A 516 17.80 4.16 -39.42
N LYS A 517 17.63 4.26 -40.75
CA LYS A 517 18.59 3.72 -41.71
C LYS A 517 19.62 4.80 -42.05
N ALA A 518 20.89 4.46 -41.88
CA ALA A 518 22.04 5.30 -42.18
C ALA A 518 22.21 5.56 -43.69
N GLY A 519 22.49 6.82 -44.05
CA GLY A 519 22.94 7.27 -45.37
C GLY A 519 23.99 8.38 -45.22
N LYS A 520 25.09 8.25 -45.98
CA LYS A 520 26.38 9.00 -45.93
C LYS A 520 26.31 10.51 -46.27
N PRO A 521 27.40 11.29 -46.04
CA PRO A 521 27.35 12.75 -45.79
C PRO A 521 27.73 13.68 -46.96
N GLN A 522 27.45 14.99 -46.74
CA GLN A 522 27.93 16.25 -47.37
C GLN A 522 27.07 16.89 -48.48
N PRO A 523 27.22 18.22 -48.76
CA PRO A 523 27.39 19.37 -47.86
C PRO A 523 26.55 20.62 -48.25
N GLY A 524 26.40 21.58 -47.32
CA GLY A 524 26.23 23.01 -47.64
C GLY A 524 24.80 23.55 -47.77
N GLY A 525 24.61 24.78 -47.27
CA GLY A 525 23.51 25.67 -47.67
C GLY A 525 22.71 26.23 -46.50
N PHE A 526 23.09 27.43 -46.05
CA PHE A 526 22.19 28.34 -45.33
C PHE A 526 21.01 28.71 -46.26
N ASP A 527 19.79 28.83 -45.73
CA ASP A 527 19.03 30.09 -45.83
C ASP A 527 17.71 30.08 -45.06
N ASN A 528 17.45 31.24 -44.44
CA ASN A 528 16.20 31.67 -43.83
C ASN A 528 15.41 32.50 -44.86
N GLN A 529 14.13 32.17 -45.10
CA GLN A 529 13.06 33.04 -45.67
C GLN A 529 11.84 32.14 -45.92
N ALA A 530 10.56 32.49 -45.72
CA ALA A 530 9.82 33.73 -45.49
C ALA A 530 8.50 33.32 -44.76
N PHE A 531 7.89 34.07 -43.82
CA PHE A 531 7.12 35.32 -43.94
C PHE A 531 6.03 35.36 -45.06
N LEU A 532 4.77 35.13 -44.62
CA LEU A 532 3.47 35.78 -44.99
C LEU A 532 2.93 35.61 -46.44
N ALA A 533 1.63 35.55 -46.75
CA ALA A 533 0.34 35.70 -46.05
C ALA A 533 -0.77 34.98 -46.89
N ASP A 534 -1.91 34.61 -46.28
CA ASP A 534 -3.24 35.21 -46.61
C ASP A 534 -4.42 34.47 -45.92
N ASP A 535 -5.21 35.30 -45.24
CA ASP A 535 -6.67 35.40 -45.16
C ASP A 535 -7.60 34.24 -44.76
N GLU A 536 -8.34 34.56 -43.68
CA GLU A 536 -9.74 34.24 -43.34
C GLU A 536 -10.15 32.75 -43.34
N VAL A 537 -10.65 32.18 -42.23
CA VAL A 537 -12.07 32.29 -41.83
C VAL A 537 -12.25 32.11 -40.30
N LYS A 538 -13.12 32.98 -39.77
CA LYS A 538 -13.70 33.09 -38.43
C LYS A 538 -14.10 31.78 -37.73
N TRP A 539 -13.74 31.66 -36.45
CA TRP A 539 -14.69 31.35 -35.36
C TRP A 539 -14.40 32.25 -34.15
N LYS A 540 -15.45 32.92 -33.65
CA LYS A 540 -15.39 33.81 -32.47
C LYS A 540 -15.28 32.98 -31.16
N PRO A 541 -14.62 33.52 -30.13
CA PRO A 541 -14.43 32.85 -28.83
C PRO A 541 -15.50 33.24 -27.81
N THR A 542 -15.78 32.36 -26.85
CA THR A 542 -16.35 32.70 -25.52
C THR A 542 -16.17 31.51 -24.56
N PRO A 543 -16.17 31.71 -23.23
CA PRO A 543 -15.11 32.36 -22.46
C PRO A 543 -14.56 31.44 -21.34
N THR A 544 -13.38 31.80 -20.86
CA THR A 544 -12.76 31.33 -19.62
C THR A 544 -13.59 31.72 -18.39
N PRO A 545 -13.80 30.84 -17.39
CA PRO A 545 -14.23 31.26 -16.07
C PRO A 545 -13.03 31.77 -15.25
N THR A 546 -13.08 33.05 -14.90
CA THR A 546 -12.21 33.77 -13.95
C THR A 546 -12.69 33.49 -12.51
N PRO A 547 -11.80 33.47 -11.50
CA PRO A 547 -12.05 32.83 -10.22
C PRO A 547 -12.91 33.68 -9.27
N SER A 548 -13.71 33.01 -8.45
CA SER A 548 -14.47 33.63 -7.36
C SER A 548 -13.71 33.60 -6.03
N PRO A 549 -13.96 34.57 -5.12
CA PRO A 549 -13.01 35.02 -4.11
C PRO A 549 -13.21 34.37 -2.73
N ARG A 550 -12.15 34.43 -1.90
CA ARG A 550 -12.18 34.10 -0.45
C ARG A 550 -13.16 35.01 0.31
N PRO A 551 -13.87 34.50 1.32
CA PRO A 551 -14.64 35.34 2.24
C PRO A 551 -13.80 35.79 3.45
N ASP A 552 -13.85 37.09 3.77
CA ASP A 552 -13.42 37.66 5.06
C ASP A 552 -14.66 38.02 5.93
N PRO A 553 -14.54 38.03 7.29
CA PRO A 553 -15.65 38.19 8.27
C PRO A 553 -16.03 39.68 8.46
N PRO A 554 -16.94 40.18 9.35
CA PRO A 554 -17.61 39.61 10.55
C PRO A 554 -19.07 40.15 10.84
N ARG A 555 -19.68 39.83 12.00
CA ARG A 555 -20.10 40.85 13.01
C ARG A 555 -20.61 40.28 14.35
N ARG A 556 -20.05 40.86 15.42
CA ARG A 556 -20.35 40.68 16.84
C ARG A 556 -21.79 41.08 17.20
N ARG A 557 -22.49 40.27 18.02
CA ARG A 557 -23.53 40.74 18.94
C ARG A 557 -23.00 40.74 20.38
N ARG A 558 -23.43 41.75 21.14
CA ARG A 558 -22.94 42.18 22.46
C ARG A 558 -23.12 41.13 23.56
N ARG A 559 -22.14 41.08 24.48
CA ARG A 559 -22.22 40.50 25.83
C ARG A 559 -23.26 41.23 26.69
N ALA A 560 -23.99 40.46 27.50
CA ALA A 560 -24.63 40.86 28.75
C ALA A 560 -24.39 39.73 29.80
N PRO A 561 -24.43 40.01 31.11
CA PRO A 561 -23.50 39.49 32.12
C PRO A 561 -23.90 38.11 32.70
N PRO A 562 -22.96 37.37 33.35
CA PRO A 562 -23.29 36.22 34.17
C PRO A 562 -23.51 36.62 35.64
N ASP A 563 -24.53 36.04 36.28
CA ASP A 563 -24.67 35.90 37.74
C ASP A 563 -25.84 34.94 38.04
N PRO A 564 -25.89 34.24 39.19
CA PRO A 564 -24.80 33.63 39.96
C PRO A 564 -25.04 32.11 40.18
N ALA A 565 -23.98 31.41 40.57
CA ALA A 565 -23.99 30.00 40.96
C ALA A 565 -24.84 29.74 42.22
N ARG A 566 -25.51 28.58 42.27
CA ARG A 566 -26.05 27.96 43.49
C ARG A 566 -26.42 26.48 43.25
N PRO A 567 -26.47 25.64 44.29
CA PRO A 567 -25.29 25.06 44.92
C PRO A 567 -25.33 23.52 44.83
N GLY A 568 -24.14 22.89 44.92
CA GLY A 568 -24.04 21.45 45.11
C GLY A 568 -24.63 21.01 46.46
N PRO A 569 -25.10 19.76 46.58
CA PRO A 569 -25.57 19.24 47.85
C PRO A 569 -24.39 18.97 48.78
N GLU A 570 -24.42 19.64 49.94
CA GLU A 570 -23.54 19.44 51.08
C GLU A 570 -23.95 18.16 51.85
N PRO A 571 -23.00 17.42 52.44
CA PRO A 571 -23.29 16.27 53.28
C PRO A 571 -23.46 16.67 54.76
N LEU A 572 -24.54 16.22 55.40
CA LEU A 572 -24.69 16.21 56.87
C LEU A 572 -24.38 14.79 57.38
N ARG A 573 -23.31 14.59 58.17
CA ARG A 573 -23.25 14.64 59.66
C ARG A 573 -24.31 13.71 60.31
N ARG A 574 -24.02 12.86 61.30
CA ARG A 574 -23.03 12.91 62.40
C ARG A 574 -23.07 11.58 63.20
N ALA A 575 -21.91 11.21 63.77
CA ALA A 575 -21.59 10.49 65.03
C ALA A 575 -22.66 9.62 65.73
N SER A 576 -22.32 8.49 66.38
CA SER A 576 -21.49 8.31 67.60
C SER A 576 -21.40 6.78 67.82
N GLU A 577 -20.43 6.12 68.46
CA GLU A 577 -19.88 6.28 69.81
C GLU A 577 -18.76 5.24 70.03
N ALA A 578 -17.86 5.48 70.98
CA ALA A 578 -16.61 4.75 71.30
C ALA A 578 -16.84 3.55 72.29
N PRO A 579 -15.86 2.97 73.06
CA PRO A 579 -14.38 3.05 73.08
C PRO A 579 -13.60 1.72 73.40
N ALA A 580 -12.26 1.86 73.47
CA ALA A 580 -11.31 1.25 74.45
C ALA A 580 -10.58 -0.10 74.22
N ALA A 581 -9.31 0.02 73.80
CA ALA A 581 -8.05 -0.43 74.44
C ALA A 581 -7.90 -1.80 75.16
N ALA A 582 -6.87 -2.59 74.79
CA ALA A 582 -5.74 -3.00 75.65
C ALA A 582 -4.68 -3.91 74.94
N ARG A 583 -3.39 -3.55 75.11
CA ARG A 583 -2.15 -4.34 75.44
C ARG A 583 -2.15 -5.86 75.19
N ALA A 584 -1.07 -6.59 74.89
CA ALA A 584 0.40 -6.50 74.81
C ALA A 584 0.84 -7.74 73.97
N GLY A 585 2.00 -7.82 73.32
CA GLY A 585 3.31 -7.95 73.94
C GLY A 585 4.24 -8.82 73.07
N ASP A 586 5.53 -8.64 73.31
CA ASP A 586 6.70 -9.48 73.00
C ASP A 586 7.16 -9.78 71.56
N SER A 587 8.32 -9.18 71.28
CA SER A 587 9.40 -9.53 70.35
C SER A 587 10.15 -10.82 70.79
N PRO A 588 11.36 -11.17 70.27
CA PRO A 588 11.99 -11.04 68.94
C PRO A 588 12.71 -12.34 68.46
N SER A 589 13.21 -12.37 67.21
CA SER A 589 14.58 -12.88 66.92
C SER A 589 14.97 -12.60 65.45
N ALA A 590 15.86 -11.62 65.23
CA ALA A 590 17.26 -11.80 64.75
C ALA A 590 17.37 -12.27 63.28
N VAL A 591 17.63 -11.39 62.30
CA VAL A 591 18.93 -10.77 61.92
C VAL A 591 20.08 -11.77 61.79
N ARG A 592 20.57 -11.99 60.55
CA ARG A 592 21.97 -11.73 60.16
C ARG A 592 22.22 -11.89 58.64
N SER A 593 22.74 -10.80 58.10
CA SER A 593 23.58 -10.71 56.90
C SER A 593 24.98 -11.27 57.21
N ILE A 594 25.70 -11.78 56.20
CA ILE A 594 27.13 -11.52 55.94
C ILE A 594 27.51 -11.98 54.52
N LEU A 595 28.26 -11.11 53.85
CA LEU A 595 29.00 -11.29 52.61
C LEU A 595 30.15 -12.30 52.75
N THR A 596 30.42 -13.09 51.71
CA THR A 596 31.79 -13.32 51.23
C THR A 596 31.83 -13.46 49.70
N LYS A 597 32.96 -13.03 49.18
CA LYS A 597 33.27 -12.60 47.82
C LYS A 597 34.13 -13.68 47.16
N GLU A 598 33.81 -14.13 45.95
CA GLU A 598 34.80 -14.73 45.04
C GLU A 598 34.39 -14.48 43.56
N ARG A 599 35.35 -13.97 42.77
CA ARG A 599 35.34 -13.73 41.31
C ARG A 599 35.97 -14.98 40.67
N ARG A 600 35.59 -15.54 39.50
CA ARG A 600 35.42 -15.04 38.10
C ARG A 600 35.18 -16.31 37.21
N PRO A 601 35.04 -16.24 35.87
CA PRO A 601 34.15 -15.47 34.99
C PRO A 601 33.28 -16.39 34.08
N GLU A 602 32.37 -15.76 33.30
CA GLU A 602 32.02 -16.05 31.89
C GLU A 602 30.51 -16.02 31.58
N GLY A 603 30.15 -15.16 30.63
CA GLY A 603 29.01 -15.30 29.70
C GLY A 603 27.60 -15.09 30.25
N GLY A 604 26.91 -14.03 29.80
CA GLY A 604 25.45 -14.03 29.80
C GLY A 604 24.80 -12.65 30.04
N TYR A 605 24.12 -12.17 29.01
CA TYR A 605 23.46 -10.88 28.87
C TYR A 605 22.42 -10.58 29.97
N LYS A 606 22.38 -9.32 30.39
CA LYS A 606 21.38 -8.77 31.32
C LYS A 606 20.40 -7.93 30.50
N ALA A 607 19.17 -8.42 30.32
CA ALA A 607 18.04 -7.59 29.89
C ALA A 607 17.29 -7.13 31.14
N VAL A 608 17.15 -5.81 31.27
CA VAL A 608 16.35 -5.14 32.31
C VAL A 608 14.95 -4.95 31.72
N TRP A 609 13.94 -5.53 32.36
CA TRP A 609 12.55 -5.28 32.03
C TRP A 609 12.13 -3.94 32.64
N PHE A 610 11.81 -2.97 31.80
CA PHE A 610 10.95 -1.85 32.16
C PHE A 610 9.58 -2.16 31.59
N GLY A 611 8.57 -2.18 32.46
CA GLY A 611 7.18 -2.23 32.04
C GLY A 611 6.73 -0.83 31.65
N GLU A 612 6.03 -0.74 30.52
CA GLU A 612 5.20 0.42 30.18
C GLU A 612 4.04 -0.06 29.28
N ASP A 613 2.84 0.05 29.85
CA ASP A 613 1.61 0.58 29.27
C ASP A 613 1.34 0.32 27.78
N ILE A 614 0.51 -0.69 27.51
CA ILE A 614 -0.15 -0.87 26.23
C ILE A 614 -1.40 0.01 26.22
N GLY A 615 -1.37 1.05 25.39
CA GLY A 615 -2.54 1.83 25.02
C GLY A 615 -3.55 0.94 24.29
N ALA A 616 -4.78 0.93 24.81
CA ALA A 616 -5.91 0.25 24.20
C ALA A 616 -6.53 1.16 23.13
N GLU A 617 -6.31 0.84 21.87
CA GLU A 617 -7.16 1.29 20.76
C GLU A 617 -7.34 0.13 19.78
N ALA A 618 -8.29 -0.74 20.08
CA ALA A 618 -9.00 -1.51 19.07
C ALA A 618 -10.42 -0.93 19.04
N ASP A 619 -10.74 -0.22 17.97
CA ASP A 619 -12.09 0.29 17.74
C ASP A 619 -13.02 -0.90 17.49
N VAL A 620 -13.79 -1.24 18.52
CA VAL A 620 -14.81 -2.28 18.48
C VAL A 620 -16.12 -1.64 18.03
N VAL A 621 -16.48 -1.81 16.76
CA VAL A 621 -17.85 -1.54 16.29
C VAL A 621 -18.67 -2.81 16.46
N VAL A 622 -19.31 -2.95 17.63
CA VAL A 622 -20.40 -3.91 17.84
C VAL A 622 -21.67 -3.09 18.03
N LEU A 623 -22.54 -3.09 17.02
CA LEU A 623 -23.91 -2.65 17.16
C LEU A 623 -24.82 -3.85 16.93
N ASN A 624 -25.47 -4.29 18.01
CA ASN A 624 -26.83 -4.84 17.97
C ASN A 624 -27.40 -5.00 19.39
N THR A 625 -28.48 -4.27 19.67
CA THR A 625 -29.50 -4.67 20.63
C THR A 625 -30.88 -4.44 20.01
N PRO A 626 -31.80 -5.42 20.02
CA PRO A 626 -33.17 -5.25 19.55
C PRO A 626 -34.05 -4.71 20.68
N ASN A 627 -34.90 -3.73 20.37
CA ASN A 627 -36.00 -3.34 21.26
C ASN A 627 -37.29 -4.02 20.80
N ALA A 628 -37.87 -4.82 21.70
CA ALA A 628 -39.28 -5.17 21.71
C ALA A 628 -40.02 -4.10 22.53
N ASP A 629 -41.06 -3.48 21.97
CA ASP A 629 -42.45 -3.68 22.42
C ASP A 629 -43.44 -2.75 21.70
N ALA A 630 -44.69 -3.19 21.77
CA ALA A 630 -45.85 -2.90 20.93
C ALA A 630 -46.50 -1.50 21.02
N ASP A 631 -47.27 -1.21 19.96
CA ASP A 631 -48.57 -0.49 19.88
C ASP A 631 -48.51 0.62 18.80
N GLY A 632 -49.40 0.79 17.83
CA GLY A 632 -50.68 0.19 17.45
C GLY A 632 -51.35 1.13 16.42
N ALA A 633 -52.27 0.60 15.59
CA ALA A 633 -53.19 1.27 14.65
C ALA A 633 -52.60 1.83 13.33
N ARG A 634 -52.99 1.29 12.16
CA ARG A 634 -54.06 1.76 11.22
C ARG A 634 -53.81 3.21 10.74
N ASP A 635 -53.75 3.55 9.45
CA ASP A 635 -54.71 3.27 8.39
C ASP A 635 -54.16 3.62 6.98
N SER A 636 -54.84 3.09 5.97
CA SER A 636 -54.90 3.26 4.49
C SER A 636 -54.37 4.50 3.74
N GLY A 637 -54.03 4.28 2.45
CA GLY A 637 -54.20 5.21 1.31
C GLY A 637 -52.88 5.70 0.69
N SER A 638 -52.38 5.21 -0.46
CA SER A 638 -52.88 5.24 -1.84
C SER A 638 -52.89 6.65 -2.49
N GLU A 639 -52.21 6.72 -3.64
CA GLU A 639 -52.23 7.78 -4.68
C GLU A 639 -51.59 9.13 -4.31
N GLY A 640 -50.93 9.87 -5.20
CA GLY A 640 -50.80 9.76 -6.64
C GLY A 640 -50.03 10.99 -7.14
N SER A 641 -49.37 10.81 -8.26
CA SER A 641 -48.73 11.80 -9.13
C SER A 641 -49.56 13.05 -9.42
N GLY A 642 -48.89 14.17 -9.70
CA GLY A 642 -49.52 15.24 -10.49
C GLY A 642 -48.82 16.58 -10.34
N ASP A 643 -47.99 16.89 -11.32
CA ASP A 643 -47.55 18.24 -11.67
C ASP A 643 -48.73 19.23 -11.76
N GLU A 644 -48.49 20.50 -11.45
CA GLU A 644 -48.49 21.54 -12.49
C GLU A 644 -48.20 22.94 -11.93
N ASP A 645 -47.45 23.63 -12.78
CA ASP A 645 -47.03 25.01 -12.84
C ASP A 645 -48.17 26.04 -12.68
N SER A 646 -47.84 27.22 -12.14
CA SER A 646 -48.16 28.53 -12.75
C SER A 646 -48.06 29.69 -11.76
N GLY A 647 -47.64 30.85 -12.31
CA GLY A 647 -47.99 32.16 -11.78
C GLY A 647 -46.82 32.92 -11.15
N GLN A 648 -45.87 33.46 -11.91
CA GLN A 648 -46.00 34.72 -12.65
C GLN A 648 -46.29 35.92 -11.73
N ALA A 649 -45.31 36.81 -11.59
CA ALA A 649 -45.41 38.22 -12.04
C ALA A 649 -44.60 39.19 -11.15
N ARG A 650 -43.74 39.96 -11.86
CA ARG A 650 -43.48 41.41 -11.69
C ARG A 650 -42.81 41.85 -10.37
N GLY A 651 -41.72 42.59 -10.37
CA GLY A 651 -41.09 43.38 -11.43
C GLY A 651 -40.49 44.64 -10.80
N GLY A 652 -39.31 45.03 -11.28
CA GLY A 652 -38.69 46.34 -11.06
C GLY A 652 -38.21 46.60 -9.63
N ASP A 653 -37.24 47.46 -9.38
CA ASP A 653 -36.38 48.30 -10.22
C ASP A 653 -35.46 49.01 -9.23
N SER A 654 -34.17 49.13 -9.56
CA SER A 654 -33.21 50.08 -8.95
C SER A 654 -32.95 49.91 -7.44
N THR A 655 -31.85 50.30 -6.82
CA THR A 655 -30.64 51.03 -7.19
C THR A 655 -29.65 50.76 -6.04
N ASP A 656 -28.37 50.61 -6.39
CA ASP A 656 -27.16 50.98 -5.65
C ASP A 656 -27.18 51.00 -4.11
N ILE A 657 -26.39 50.10 -3.49
CA ILE A 657 -25.09 50.38 -2.80
C ILE A 657 -24.40 49.05 -2.49
#